data_AF-A0A378KSN5-F1
#
_entry.id   AF-A0A378KSN5-F1
#
_cell.length_a   1.000
_cell.length_b   1.000
_cell.length_c   1.000
_cell.angle_alpha   90.00
_cell.angle_beta   90.00
_cell.angle_gamma   90.00
#
_symmetry.space_group_name_H-M   'P 1'
#
loop_
_entity.id
_entity.type
_entity.pdbx_description
1 polymer ?
#
loop_
_entity_poly.entity_id
_entity_poly.type
_entity_poly.pdbx_seq_one_letter_code
_entity_poly.pdbx_strand_id
1 'polypeptide(L)'
;MTFTLTLLGTDTAYSPGHVENAYDKAETLSYVSTMIHGDPLKQDDVTQFRNTNVAVINGPTTLGQEVGDRIARGVQAILEAVSRGEENISIIAHSRGAVEAILVAHELERIQTLLSSPGYDKSQLNNSVCKYTKAAMNGQHKAALSEIDLDKVAEHIGKVKLSILNIDPVPGGNFMVITHASSLAWRDPRFYTVPKIVSEYEQYTYENERTRCFKPIVPKCASSETKFTLHSLPGHHGTGSGNLSDQQRRIVPNGSTDHVQELVLIKIIDFLKRHDVALSPVENPDDPFAHLISQLFPEGKDAPDFEKKVQLLYYRLYNDIIENREAYRHFNTTAYPTLGQEQAFIKRIWNVLDQRIVHYQAHNDTYLESIVPAVPGGHFLNYEHARIHLNQELGLREDLPLSETINQSVDRFASLCRHKKALSDLKDKPVASENMSSSVVLDKFVATLDTKEGFGLLLDGLGMLIEEVRRPYLQDEFTDPSEREALYYAVQKAFVEFKELAKDPGNQLAQKINEVLNTSLESTLKTKQKSLTEDYKGIAVKLKRNEFFTVLQNKIQEISTHLNEQSDGTNINEYQLDNKLKQTLGAIEELSAHNHNPQVLRSFIEQELLSYKEFAGSLELEHQTDPTQNSLEWVNMVMNEALDDSINYDIENMMAEVIRVHQHLEQFRKGLPDFKALNNDLDYSSWENELEEQRDHLIQLVAQYIIKEGLDLHKDIKPLFLNNSDLYAQIEGLAIGLGAINPANIEIARLNSTIEELQSQLRDLTEQNKILEESVIELHSAQSSLERENSTINRENEVLRANISNLSSENVQLGKKLQEQAQRAFRDVHASENENIRLKEILNNDTELQCQLLVKTKLIPLTQDYLIHLATEIKHTVNPDLVINKQNLSNVIEDIHKIDVWPDNESTSILKKKFDIVSGLYENLNDKSVKKPSEKVVEFYTKLNDANEDIKKHKDPKWQRYITNTAAVLGIILTGILPGLAVLAIFSAVTGNSPKFWQSKGQSFIEKSKEEIDQNLPTIAPNKGS
;
A
#
# COMPACT_ATOMS: atom_id res chain seq x y z
N MET A 1 -24.47 26.47 -25.97
CA MET A 1 -23.85 27.06 -27.18
C MET A 1 -23.97 28.58 -27.08
N THR A 2 -23.01 29.33 -27.63
CA THR A 2 -22.90 30.80 -27.43
C THR A 2 -22.96 31.53 -28.77
N PHE A 3 -23.52 32.75 -28.78
CA PHE A 3 -23.57 33.61 -29.95
C PHE A 3 -23.29 35.07 -29.58
N THR A 4 -22.54 35.78 -30.43
CA THR A 4 -22.18 37.19 -30.24
C THR A 4 -22.76 38.06 -31.34
N LEU A 5 -23.44 39.15 -30.97
CA LEU A 5 -23.84 40.21 -31.87
C LEU A 5 -22.94 41.43 -31.67
N THR A 6 -22.33 41.92 -32.74
CA THR A 6 -21.53 43.14 -32.72
C THR A 6 -22.25 44.25 -33.48
N LEU A 7 -22.56 45.36 -32.80
CA LEU A 7 -23.22 46.53 -33.40
C LEU A 7 -22.29 47.74 -33.41
N LEU A 8 -21.88 48.15 -34.61
CA LEU A 8 -20.90 49.23 -34.78
C LEU A 8 -21.53 50.63 -34.68
N GLY A 9 -20.68 51.62 -34.43
CA GLY A 9 -21.07 53.01 -34.22
C GLY A 9 -21.50 53.76 -35.50
N THR A 10 -21.92 55.01 -35.32
CA THR A 10 -22.37 55.85 -36.45
C THR A 10 -21.28 55.99 -37.52
N ASP A 11 -21.62 55.75 -38.78
CA ASP A 11 -20.70 55.76 -39.92
C ASP A 11 -19.48 54.82 -39.76
N THR A 12 -19.58 53.81 -38.89
CA THR A 12 -18.55 52.80 -38.69
C THR A 12 -18.84 51.54 -39.51
N ALA A 13 -17.87 51.13 -40.32
CA ALA A 13 -17.87 49.86 -41.04
C ALA A 13 -16.86 48.89 -40.44
N TYR A 14 -17.08 47.58 -40.66
CA TYR A 14 -16.19 46.52 -40.20
C TYR A 14 -14.74 46.77 -40.65
N SER A 15 -13.88 47.08 -39.68
CA SER A 15 -12.51 47.55 -39.89
C SER A 15 -11.54 46.89 -38.88
N PRO A 16 -11.23 45.58 -39.04
CA PRO A 16 -10.42 44.83 -38.07
C PRO A 16 -8.91 45.18 -38.09
N GLY A 17 -8.48 46.10 -38.96
CA GLY A 17 -7.11 46.57 -39.07
C GLY A 17 -7.03 48.09 -39.27
N HIS A 18 -5.83 48.59 -39.54
CA HIS A 18 -5.57 50.02 -39.71
C HIS A 18 -6.41 50.63 -40.83
N VAL A 19 -6.99 51.80 -40.58
CA VAL A 19 -7.70 52.59 -41.58
C VAL A 19 -7.20 54.03 -41.53
N GLU A 20 -6.57 54.47 -42.63
CA GLU A 20 -6.00 55.81 -42.73
C GLU A 20 -7.06 56.88 -42.42
N ASN A 21 -6.69 57.87 -41.61
CA ASN A 21 -7.57 58.96 -41.17
C ASN A 21 -8.82 58.55 -40.36
N ALA A 22 -8.98 57.28 -39.97
CA ALA A 22 -10.07 56.81 -39.11
C ALA A 22 -9.59 56.05 -37.86
N TYR A 23 -8.91 54.91 -38.07
CA TYR A 23 -8.49 54.00 -36.99
C TYR A 23 -6.99 53.76 -37.05
N ASP A 24 -6.29 54.21 -36.01
CA ASP A 24 -4.83 54.23 -35.99
C ASP A 24 -4.24 52.81 -35.83
N LYS A 25 -4.90 51.94 -35.05
CA LYS A 25 -4.57 50.50 -34.88
C LYS A 25 -5.59 49.61 -35.60
N ALA A 26 -6.81 49.58 -35.09
CA ALA A 26 -7.99 48.92 -35.67
C ALA A 26 -9.26 49.50 -35.02
N GLU A 27 -10.44 49.22 -35.59
CA GLU A 27 -11.71 49.42 -34.87
C GLU A 27 -11.89 48.27 -33.88
N THR A 28 -12.01 48.59 -32.59
CA THR A 28 -11.88 47.63 -31.49
C THR A 28 -12.91 46.50 -31.52
N LEU A 29 -14.18 46.79 -31.83
CA LEU A 29 -15.22 45.76 -31.88
C LEU A 29 -15.04 44.82 -33.09
N SER A 30 -14.64 45.39 -34.23
CA SER A 30 -14.31 44.65 -35.44
C SER A 30 -13.14 43.70 -35.22
N TYR A 31 -12.07 44.18 -34.56
CA TYR A 31 -10.90 43.38 -34.21
C TYR A 31 -11.26 42.21 -33.29
N VAL A 32 -11.96 42.45 -32.16
CA VAL A 32 -12.33 41.36 -31.25
C VAL A 32 -13.22 40.32 -31.93
N SER A 33 -14.13 40.77 -32.80
CA SER A 33 -15.03 39.87 -33.52
C SER A 33 -14.27 38.87 -34.39
N THR A 34 -13.06 39.17 -34.86
CA THR A 34 -12.26 38.23 -35.66
C THR A 34 -11.72 37.05 -34.86
N MET A 35 -11.71 37.16 -33.52
CA MET A 35 -11.27 36.09 -32.63
C MET A 35 -12.37 35.04 -32.38
N ILE A 36 -13.61 35.29 -32.83
CA ILE A 36 -14.76 34.39 -32.67
C ILE A 36 -14.91 33.57 -33.95
N HIS A 37 -14.44 32.32 -33.91
CA HIS A 37 -14.48 31.41 -35.06
C HIS A 37 -15.80 30.66 -35.13
N GLY A 38 -16.22 30.30 -36.35
CA GLY A 38 -17.43 29.54 -36.63
C GLY A 38 -17.58 29.29 -38.13
N ASP A 39 -18.61 28.55 -38.53
CA ASP A 39 -18.85 28.26 -39.94
C ASP A 39 -19.34 29.53 -40.66
N PRO A 40 -18.72 29.93 -41.79
CA PRO A 40 -19.11 31.15 -42.50
C PRO A 40 -20.59 31.16 -42.90
N LEU A 41 -21.27 32.28 -42.66
CA LEU A 41 -22.66 32.49 -43.06
C LEU A 41 -22.76 33.56 -44.15
N LYS A 42 -23.94 33.71 -44.76
CA LYS A 42 -24.19 34.70 -45.81
C LYS A 42 -23.96 36.13 -45.29
N GLN A 43 -23.10 36.86 -46.01
CA GLN A 43 -22.72 38.24 -45.76
C GLN A 43 -23.38 39.19 -46.78
N ASP A 44 -23.44 40.48 -46.44
CA ASP A 44 -23.81 41.56 -47.34
C ASP A 44 -23.07 42.86 -46.98
N ASP A 45 -23.37 43.97 -47.67
CA ASP A 45 -22.70 45.26 -47.49
C ASP A 45 -22.87 45.86 -46.07
N VAL A 46 -23.84 45.38 -45.31
CA VAL A 46 -24.13 45.81 -43.94
C VAL A 46 -23.59 44.82 -42.91
N THR A 47 -23.73 43.52 -43.17
CA THR A 47 -23.24 42.44 -42.32
C THR A 47 -22.03 41.77 -42.98
N GLN A 48 -20.90 42.48 -42.97
CA GLN A 48 -19.69 42.12 -43.72
C GLN A 48 -18.89 40.98 -43.07
N PHE A 49 -19.01 40.78 -41.75
CA PHE A 49 -18.38 39.66 -41.06
C PHE A 49 -19.44 38.86 -40.31
N ARG A 50 -19.59 37.59 -40.70
CA ARG A 50 -20.62 36.70 -40.16
C ARG A 50 -20.21 35.24 -40.24
N ASN A 51 -20.40 34.53 -39.14
CA ASN A 51 -20.31 33.08 -39.05
C ASN A 51 -21.39 32.57 -38.07
N THR A 52 -21.41 31.27 -37.77
CA THR A 52 -22.39 30.67 -36.86
C THR A 52 -22.38 31.25 -35.45
N ASN A 53 -21.26 31.79 -34.99
CA ASN A 53 -21.06 32.23 -33.61
C ASN A 53 -21.01 33.76 -33.46
N VAL A 54 -20.86 34.51 -34.55
CA VAL A 54 -20.86 35.99 -34.52
C VAL A 54 -21.48 36.61 -35.76
N ALA A 55 -22.17 37.74 -35.56
CA ALA A 55 -22.57 38.65 -36.63
C ALA A 55 -22.13 40.09 -36.32
N VAL A 56 -21.39 40.70 -37.24
CA VAL A 56 -20.98 42.11 -37.15
C VAL A 56 -21.81 42.95 -38.11
N ILE A 57 -22.51 43.92 -37.55
CA ILE A 57 -23.41 44.81 -38.28
C ILE A 57 -22.80 46.22 -38.30
N ASN A 58 -22.57 46.72 -39.51
CA ASN A 58 -22.13 48.08 -39.75
C ASN A 58 -23.14 49.08 -39.20
N GLY A 59 -22.66 50.17 -38.62
CA GLY A 59 -23.55 51.11 -37.97
C GLY A 59 -24.42 51.90 -38.96
N PRO A 60 -25.40 52.65 -38.44
CA PRO A 60 -26.24 53.52 -39.26
C PRO A 60 -25.46 54.76 -39.71
N THR A 61 -25.96 55.43 -40.75
CA THR A 61 -25.35 56.70 -41.19
C THR A 61 -25.58 57.81 -40.17
N THR A 62 -24.88 58.94 -40.26
CA THR A 62 -25.14 60.15 -39.43
C THR A 62 -26.63 60.56 -39.40
N LEU A 63 -27.41 60.34 -40.47
CA LEU A 63 -28.84 60.65 -40.49
C LEU A 63 -29.71 59.62 -39.76
N GLY A 64 -29.20 58.42 -39.51
CA GLY A 64 -29.87 57.40 -38.71
C GLY A 64 -31.14 56.84 -39.34
N GLN A 65 -31.29 56.92 -40.68
CA GLN A 65 -32.48 56.40 -41.36
C GLN A 65 -32.51 54.86 -41.35
N GLU A 66 -31.34 54.24 -41.20
CA GLU A 66 -31.13 52.79 -41.24
C GLU A 66 -31.25 52.11 -39.87
N VAL A 67 -31.48 52.85 -38.78
CA VAL A 67 -31.53 52.25 -37.42
C VAL A 67 -32.56 51.12 -37.31
N GLY A 68 -33.69 51.23 -38.02
CA GLY A 68 -34.71 50.18 -38.08
C GLY A 68 -34.20 48.88 -38.73
N ASP A 69 -33.39 49.01 -39.78
CA ASP A 69 -32.73 47.89 -40.46
C ASP A 69 -31.68 47.23 -39.54
N ARG A 70 -30.82 48.02 -38.88
CA ARG A 70 -29.78 47.48 -38.00
C ARG A 70 -30.37 46.67 -36.84
N ILE A 71 -31.43 47.20 -36.21
CA ILE A 71 -32.17 46.48 -35.16
C ILE A 71 -32.81 45.21 -35.72
N ALA A 72 -33.45 45.27 -36.89
CA ALA A 72 -34.09 44.09 -37.49
C ALA A 72 -33.07 42.99 -37.80
N ARG A 73 -31.88 43.34 -38.29
CA ARG A 73 -30.75 42.41 -38.51
C ARG A 73 -30.23 41.81 -37.21
N GLY A 74 -30.06 42.61 -36.16
CA GLY A 74 -29.65 42.13 -34.85
C GLY A 74 -30.64 41.12 -34.26
N VAL A 75 -31.94 41.44 -34.31
CA VAL A 75 -33.01 40.53 -33.89
C VAL A 75 -33.00 39.26 -34.73
N GLN A 76 -32.94 39.38 -36.06
CA GLN A 76 -32.89 38.23 -36.97
C GLN A 76 -31.70 37.30 -36.64
N ALA A 77 -30.48 37.85 -36.49
CA ALA A 77 -29.28 37.07 -36.21
C ALA A 77 -29.37 36.30 -34.87
N ILE A 78 -29.90 36.94 -33.83
CA ILE A 78 -30.08 36.29 -32.52
C ILE A 78 -31.18 35.23 -32.59
N LEU A 79 -32.31 35.49 -33.25
CA LEU A 79 -33.37 34.47 -33.38
C LEU A 79 -32.90 33.26 -34.19
N GLU A 80 -32.11 33.47 -35.24
CA GLU A 80 -31.46 32.38 -35.97
C GLU A 80 -30.54 31.56 -35.05
N ALA A 81 -29.78 32.19 -34.16
CA ALA A 81 -28.97 31.50 -33.17
C ALA A 81 -29.81 30.72 -32.14
N VAL A 82 -30.84 31.35 -31.57
CA VAL A 82 -31.73 30.69 -30.62
C VAL A 82 -32.45 29.49 -31.26
N SER A 83 -32.78 29.56 -32.56
CA SER A 83 -33.37 28.43 -33.29
C SER A 83 -32.44 27.21 -33.40
N ARG A 84 -31.13 27.40 -33.28
CA ARG A 84 -30.12 26.33 -33.29
C ARG A 84 -29.81 25.78 -31.89
N GLY A 85 -30.30 26.41 -30.81
CA GLY A 85 -30.10 25.98 -29.42
C GLY A 85 -29.16 26.86 -28.60
N GLU A 86 -28.76 28.02 -29.10
CA GLU A 86 -27.91 28.97 -28.39
C GLU A 86 -28.69 29.66 -27.27
N GLU A 87 -28.21 29.50 -26.03
CA GLU A 87 -28.83 30.06 -24.81
C GLU A 87 -28.02 31.23 -24.22
N ASN A 88 -26.71 31.29 -24.46
CA ASN A 88 -25.88 32.41 -24.00
C ASN A 88 -25.66 33.39 -25.16
N ILE A 89 -26.25 34.58 -25.07
CA ILE A 89 -26.17 35.60 -26.11
C ILE A 89 -25.44 36.82 -25.57
N SER A 90 -24.39 37.24 -26.26
CA SER A 90 -23.62 38.44 -25.92
C SER A 90 -23.83 39.52 -26.99
N ILE A 91 -24.05 40.77 -26.58
CA ILE A 91 -24.05 41.92 -27.49
C ILE A 91 -22.89 42.84 -27.10
N ILE A 92 -22.01 43.16 -28.05
CA ILE A 92 -20.96 44.17 -27.88
C ILE A 92 -21.23 45.31 -28.85
N ALA A 93 -21.25 46.55 -28.37
CA ALA A 93 -21.72 47.65 -29.19
C ALA A 93 -21.14 49.02 -28.82
N HIS A 94 -21.09 49.93 -29.78
CA HIS A 94 -20.57 51.30 -29.59
C HIS A 94 -21.52 52.36 -30.15
N SER A 95 -21.57 53.54 -29.54
CA SER A 95 -22.26 54.72 -30.06
C SER A 95 -23.75 54.47 -30.34
N ARG A 96 -24.24 54.73 -31.55
CA ARG A 96 -25.62 54.40 -31.96
C ARG A 96 -25.88 52.90 -31.97
N GLY A 97 -24.89 52.08 -32.32
CA GLY A 97 -24.98 50.62 -32.21
C GLY A 97 -25.28 50.17 -30.77
N ALA A 98 -24.74 50.87 -29.76
CA ALA A 98 -25.03 50.59 -28.35
C ALA A 98 -26.46 50.97 -27.95
N VAL A 99 -27.05 52.00 -28.59
CA VAL A 99 -28.48 52.32 -28.42
C VAL A 99 -29.36 51.29 -29.15
N GLU A 100 -28.92 50.83 -30.32
CA GLU A 100 -29.57 49.73 -31.06
C GLU A 100 -29.55 48.43 -30.25
N ALA A 101 -28.47 48.12 -29.54
CA ALA A 101 -28.36 46.95 -28.64
C ALA A 101 -29.47 46.91 -27.60
N ILE A 102 -29.74 48.05 -26.94
CA ILE A 102 -30.83 48.18 -25.97
C ILE A 102 -32.17 47.86 -26.64
N LEU A 103 -32.41 48.37 -27.85
CA LEU A 103 -33.65 48.11 -28.56
C LEU A 103 -33.77 46.68 -29.11
N VAL A 104 -32.66 46.07 -29.54
CA VAL A 104 -32.62 44.64 -29.90
C VAL A 104 -33.08 43.82 -28.69
N ALA A 105 -32.57 44.11 -27.49
CA ALA A 105 -32.99 43.44 -26.27
C ALA A 105 -34.50 43.61 -25.98
N HIS A 106 -35.06 44.80 -26.21
CA HIS A 106 -36.51 45.03 -26.07
C HIS A 106 -37.33 44.21 -27.06
N GLU A 107 -36.87 44.10 -28.31
CA GLU A 107 -37.55 43.28 -29.31
C GLU A 107 -37.44 41.79 -28.98
N LEU A 108 -36.32 41.33 -28.44
CA LEU A 108 -36.17 39.94 -27.97
C LEU A 108 -37.10 39.63 -26.79
N GLU A 109 -37.22 40.51 -25.79
CA GLU A 109 -38.17 40.35 -24.68
C GLU A 109 -39.63 40.32 -25.19
N ARG A 110 -39.97 41.19 -26.14
CA ARG A 110 -41.30 41.20 -26.78
C ARG A 110 -41.58 39.87 -27.48
N ILE A 111 -40.60 39.33 -28.20
CA ILE A 111 -40.73 38.06 -28.92
C ILE A 111 -40.78 36.88 -27.95
N GLN A 112 -39.98 36.88 -26.89
CA GLN A 112 -40.06 35.90 -25.80
C GLN A 112 -41.47 35.87 -25.19
N THR A 113 -42.06 37.05 -24.95
CA THR A 113 -43.43 37.19 -24.45
C THR A 113 -44.48 36.70 -25.45
N LEU A 114 -44.28 36.94 -26.74
CA LEU A 114 -45.15 36.41 -27.79
C LEU A 114 -45.13 34.89 -27.82
N LEU A 115 -43.93 34.29 -27.79
CA LEU A 115 -43.71 32.85 -27.93
C LEU A 115 -44.08 32.05 -26.67
N SER A 116 -44.18 32.69 -25.50
CA SER A 116 -44.64 32.03 -24.27
C SER A 116 -46.14 31.71 -24.26
N SER A 117 -46.92 32.27 -25.21
CA SER A 117 -48.35 32.02 -25.33
C SER A 117 -48.65 30.76 -26.16
N PRO A 118 -49.44 29.80 -25.67
CA PRO A 118 -49.88 28.65 -26.47
C PRO A 118 -50.61 29.10 -27.74
N GLY A 119 -50.16 28.64 -28.91
CA GLY A 119 -50.76 29.01 -30.19
C GLY A 119 -50.49 30.45 -30.64
N TYR A 120 -49.32 30.99 -30.31
CA TYR A 120 -48.90 32.36 -30.65
C TYR A 120 -49.14 32.73 -32.14
N ASP A 121 -49.57 33.97 -32.37
CA ASP A 121 -49.80 34.49 -33.72
C ASP A 121 -48.47 34.88 -34.39
N LYS A 122 -48.00 34.06 -35.34
CA LYS A 122 -46.76 34.29 -36.12
C LYS A 122 -46.75 35.65 -36.83
N SER A 123 -47.91 36.25 -37.13
CA SER A 123 -47.96 37.58 -37.76
C SER A 123 -47.49 38.71 -36.82
N GLN A 124 -47.50 38.49 -35.50
CA GLN A 124 -47.02 39.45 -34.50
C GLN A 124 -45.49 39.50 -34.39
N LEU A 125 -44.76 38.56 -35.00
CA LEU A 125 -43.30 38.56 -34.98
C LEU A 125 -42.73 39.90 -35.49
N ASN A 126 -43.27 40.38 -36.62
CA ASN A 126 -42.83 41.60 -37.29
C ASN A 126 -43.49 42.88 -36.73
N ASN A 127 -44.23 42.79 -35.62
CA ASN A 127 -44.97 43.89 -35.03
C ASN A 127 -44.14 44.65 -33.97
N SER A 128 -42.96 45.12 -34.35
CA SER A 128 -42.10 45.93 -33.46
C SER A 128 -42.81 47.22 -33.03
N VAL A 129 -42.51 47.66 -31.80
CA VAL A 129 -42.99 48.94 -31.23
C VAL A 129 -42.35 50.13 -31.96
N CYS A 130 -41.12 49.98 -32.46
CA CYS A 130 -40.48 51.01 -33.28
C CYS A 130 -41.02 50.97 -34.71
N LYS A 131 -41.53 52.10 -35.22
CA LYS A 131 -42.06 52.18 -36.59
C LYS A 131 -41.01 51.81 -37.65
N TYR A 132 -39.75 52.21 -37.44
CA TYR A 132 -38.67 52.00 -38.41
C TYR A 132 -38.27 50.52 -38.44
N THR A 133 -38.13 49.90 -37.27
CA THR A 133 -37.85 48.46 -37.14
C THR A 133 -39.01 47.64 -37.69
N LYS A 134 -40.26 48.01 -37.38
CA LYS A 134 -41.45 47.38 -37.95
C LYS A 134 -41.47 47.47 -39.48
N ALA A 135 -41.15 48.63 -40.05
CA ALA A 135 -41.07 48.78 -41.50
C ALA A 135 -39.97 47.89 -42.11
N ALA A 136 -38.79 47.81 -41.49
CA ALA A 136 -37.70 46.95 -41.95
C ALA A 136 -38.05 45.45 -41.86
N MET A 137 -38.65 45.01 -40.74
CA MET A 137 -39.11 43.63 -40.53
C MET A 137 -40.21 43.21 -41.51
N ASN A 138 -41.13 44.13 -41.87
CA ASN A 138 -42.19 43.85 -42.83
C ASN A 138 -41.76 44.04 -44.30
N GLY A 139 -40.62 44.69 -44.53
CA GLY A 139 -40.01 44.92 -45.82
C GLY A 139 -38.90 43.92 -46.11
N GLN A 140 -37.66 44.41 -46.12
CA GLN A 140 -36.50 43.64 -46.59
C GLN A 140 -36.16 42.39 -45.75
N HIS A 141 -36.51 42.36 -44.46
CA HIS A 141 -36.23 41.21 -43.58
C HIS A 141 -37.38 40.21 -43.49
N LYS A 142 -38.51 40.48 -44.14
CA LYS A 142 -39.73 39.65 -44.00
C LYS A 142 -39.49 38.20 -44.37
N ALA A 143 -38.79 37.96 -45.49
CA ALA A 143 -38.48 36.61 -45.97
C ALA A 143 -37.57 35.87 -44.98
N ALA A 144 -36.46 36.50 -44.58
CA ALA A 144 -35.50 35.88 -43.67
C ALA A 144 -36.12 35.57 -42.29
N LEU A 145 -36.93 36.47 -41.73
CA LEU A 145 -37.64 36.24 -40.47
C LEU A 145 -38.69 35.11 -40.58
N SER A 146 -39.29 34.93 -41.76
CA SER A 146 -40.27 33.85 -41.99
C SER A 146 -39.63 32.47 -42.17
N GLU A 147 -38.34 32.42 -42.48
CA GLU A 147 -37.56 31.17 -42.63
C GLU A 147 -37.04 30.65 -41.28
N ILE A 148 -37.09 31.45 -40.21
CA ILE A 148 -36.66 31.04 -38.86
C ILE A 148 -37.65 30.01 -38.29
N ASP A 149 -37.11 28.90 -37.76
CA ASP A 149 -37.90 27.91 -37.03
C ASP A 149 -38.33 28.46 -35.66
N LEU A 150 -39.49 29.11 -35.64
CA LEU A 150 -40.04 29.73 -34.43
C LEU A 150 -40.44 28.72 -33.35
N ASP A 151 -40.70 27.47 -33.72
CA ASP A 151 -41.04 26.43 -32.74
C ASP A 151 -39.76 26.06 -31.96
N LYS A 152 -38.62 25.93 -32.65
CA LYS A 152 -37.31 25.83 -32.01
C LYS A 152 -36.93 27.07 -31.20
N VAL A 153 -37.24 28.27 -31.69
CA VAL A 153 -37.02 29.49 -30.91
C VAL A 153 -37.84 29.47 -29.62
N ALA A 154 -39.11 29.06 -29.68
CA ALA A 154 -39.98 28.99 -28.51
C ALA A 154 -39.46 28.01 -27.45
N GLU A 155 -38.84 26.89 -27.86
CA GLU A 155 -38.19 25.92 -26.96
C GLU A 155 -37.01 26.51 -26.17
N HIS A 156 -36.26 27.45 -26.75
CA HIS A 156 -34.99 27.93 -26.19
C HIS A 156 -35.02 29.37 -25.66
N ILE A 157 -35.86 30.25 -26.21
CA ILE A 157 -35.85 31.70 -25.89
C ILE A 157 -36.14 32.00 -24.42
N GLY A 158 -36.90 31.15 -23.74
CA GLY A 158 -37.15 31.26 -22.30
C GLY A 158 -35.91 31.01 -21.42
N LYS A 159 -34.88 30.36 -21.97
CA LYS A 159 -33.61 30.04 -21.28
C LYS A 159 -32.48 30.99 -21.65
N VAL A 160 -32.71 31.93 -22.56
CA VAL A 160 -31.69 32.85 -23.05
C VAL A 160 -31.19 33.75 -21.92
N LYS A 161 -29.87 33.73 -21.72
CA LYS A 161 -29.12 34.68 -20.89
C LYS A 161 -28.51 35.73 -21.82
N LEU A 162 -29.10 36.92 -21.83
CA LEU A 162 -28.64 38.03 -22.66
C LEU A 162 -27.71 38.95 -21.86
N SER A 163 -26.47 39.08 -22.30
CA SER A 163 -25.47 40.00 -21.72
C SER A 163 -25.10 41.08 -22.72
N ILE A 164 -24.97 42.33 -22.27
CA ILE A 164 -24.67 43.48 -23.14
C ILE A 164 -23.48 44.26 -22.59
N LEU A 165 -22.48 44.54 -23.44
CA LEU A 165 -21.42 45.50 -23.19
C LEU A 165 -21.54 46.66 -24.19
N ASN A 166 -21.84 47.84 -23.65
CA ASN A 166 -22.08 49.05 -24.42
C ASN A 166 -20.96 50.09 -24.19
N ILE A 167 -20.46 50.67 -25.28
CA ILE A 167 -19.46 51.73 -25.25
C ILE A 167 -20.14 53.04 -25.70
N ASP A 168 -20.23 54.00 -24.79
CA ASP A 168 -20.72 55.37 -24.96
C ASP A 168 -22.03 55.45 -25.78
N PRO A 169 -23.17 54.91 -25.29
CA PRO A 169 -24.41 54.78 -26.05
C PRO A 169 -25.05 56.14 -26.36
N VAL A 170 -24.89 56.62 -27.58
CA VAL A 170 -25.29 57.99 -28.00
C VAL A 170 -26.41 57.92 -29.04
N PRO A 171 -27.61 58.48 -28.78
CA PRO A 171 -28.73 58.48 -29.72
C PRO A 171 -28.68 59.66 -30.73
N GLY A 172 -27.68 60.55 -30.61
CA GLY A 172 -27.63 61.82 -31.32
C GLY A 172 -28.39 62.95 -30.62
N GLY A 173 -28.38 64.15 -31.19
CA GLY A 173 -28.94 65.36 -30.56
C GLY A 173 -29.37 66.43 -31.54
N ASN A 174 -30.00 67.49 -31.03
CA ASN A 174 -30.45 68.62 -31.84
C ASN A 174 -29.29 69.59 -32.08
N PHE A 175 -28.86 69.74 -33.34
CA PHE A 175 -27.74 70.60 -33.72
C PHE A 175 -28.01 72.11 -33.53
N MET A 176 -29.27 72.54 -33.70
CA MET A 176 -29.75 73.90 -33.37
C MET A 176 -31.20 73.85 -32.84
N VAL A 177 -31.54 74.72 -31.89
CA VAL A 177 -32.82 74.77 -31.14
C VAL A 177 -34.07 74.89 -32.03
N ILE A 178 -33.92 75.16 -33.33
CA ILE A 178 -35.01 75.27 -34.30
C ILE A 178 -34.66 74.45 -35.54
N THR A 179 -35.34 73.30 -35.74
CA THR A 179 -35.86 72.78 -37.03
C THR A 179 -36.27 71.30 -36.89
N HIS A 180 -37.56 71.01 -37.04
CA HIS A 180 -38.10 69.63 -37.09
C HIS A 180 -37.66 68.82 -38.32
N ALA A 181 -36.99 69.43 -39.29
CA ALA A 181 -36.64 68.80 -40.58
C ALA A 181 -35.19 68.28 -40.67
N SER A 182 -34.31 68.58 -39.70
CA SER A 182 -32.88 68.21 -39.70
C SER A 182 -32.41 67.66 -38.35
N SER A 183 -33.26 66.88 -37.69
CA SER A 183 -32.93 66.24 -36.40
C SER A 183 -31.93 65.09 -36.62
N LEU A 184 -30.71 65.24 -36.11
CA LEU A 184 -29.74 64.14 -35.93
C LEU A 184 -30.08 63.29 -34.68
N ALA A 185 -31.11 63.68 -33.92
CA ALA A 185 -31.54 63.00 -32.70
C ALA A 185 -32.53 61.88 -33.03
N TRP A 186 -32.15 60.65 -32.66
CA TRP A 186 -33.08 59.54 -32.54
C TRP A 186 -33.79 59.63 -31.18
N ARG A 187 -35.11 59.37 -31.17
CA ARG A 187 -35.94 59.45 -29.95
C ARG A 187 -36.78 58.19 -29.83
N ASP A 188 -36.53 57.41 -28.80
CA ASP A 188 -37.35 56.28 -28.37
C ASP A 188 -37.28 56.22 -26.84
N PRO A 189 -38.41 56.19 -26.11
CA PRO A 189 -38.38 56.14 -24.65
C PRO A 189 -37.70 54.87 -24.11
N ARG A 190 -37.63 53.79 -24.90
CA ARG A 190 -37.04 52.52 -24.47
C ARG A 190 -35.52 52.58 -24.30
N PHE A 191 -34.85 53.59 -24.86
CA PHE A 191 -33.41 53.81 -24.65
C PHE A 191 -33.01 53.86 -23.18
N TYR A 192 -33.92 54.38 -22.35
CA TYR A 192 -33.64 54.66 -20.96
C TYR A 192 -33.91 53.46 -20.05
N THR A 193 -34.25 52.30 -20.62
CA THR A 193 -34.57 51.10 -19.85
C THR A 193 -33.89 49.88 -20.45
N VAL A 194 -33.14 49.14 -19.64
CA VAL A 194 -32.65 47.80 -19.99
C VAL A 194 -33.77 46.80 -19.66
N PRO A 195 -34.26 46.00 -20.62
CA PRO A 195 -35.36 45.05 -20.40
C PRO A 195 -34.94 43.87 -19.52
N LYS A 196 -35.91 43.13 -18.95
CA LYS A 196 -35.69 42.07 -17.97
C LYS A 196 -35.01 40.84 -18.56
N ILE A 197 -35.12 40.61 -19.86
CA ILE A 197 -34.38 39.54 -20.56
C ILE A 197 -32.85 39.67 -20.41
N VAL A 198 -32.34 40.87 -20.11
CA VAL A 198 -30.91 41.11 -19.92
C VAL A 198 -30.49 40.70 -18.52
N SER A 199 -29.61 39.69 -18.44
CA SER A 199 -28.99 39.25 -17.19
C SER A 199 -27.86 40.17 -16.75
N GLU A 200 -27.12 40.74 -17.69
CA GLU A 200 -25.99 41.62 -17.40
C GLU A 200 -25.87 42.77 -18.40
N TYR A 201 -25.64 43.97 -17.90
CA TYR A 201 -25.43 45.18 -18.70
C TYR A 201 -24.22 45.95 -18.17
N GLU A 202 -23.17 45.99 -18.97
CA GLU A 202 -21.93 46.71 -18.69
C GLU A 202 -21.82 47.90 -19.64
N GLN A 203 -21.48 49.07 -19.11
CA GLN A 203 -21.37 50.30 -19.90
C GLN A 203 -20.08 51.06 -19.62
N TYR A 204 -19.41 51.47 -20.70
CA TYR A 204 -18.27 52.38 -20.68
C TYR A 204 -18.68 53.76 -21.18
N THR A 205 -18.33 54.82 -20.47
CA THR A 205 -18.63 56.21 -20.86
C THR A 205 -17.38 57.07 -20.76
N TYR A 206 -17.17 57.97 -21.74
CA TYR A 206 -15.95 58.77 -21.80
C TYR A 206 -16.07 60.14 -21.13
N GLU A 207 -15.07 60.50 -20.33
CA GLU A 207 -15.05 61.69 -19.47
C GLU A 207 -14.78 63.00 -20.20
N ASN A 208 -14.05 62.96 -21.31
CA ASN A 208 -13.49 64.16 -21.95
C ASN A 208 -14.22 64.56 -23.23
N GLU A 209 -15.28 63.84 -23.62
CA GLU A 209 -16.10 64.25 -24.77
C GLU A 209 -16.95 65.49 -24.43
N ARG A 210 -16.87 66.52 -25.29
CA ARG A 210 -17.58 67.80 -25.16
C ARG A 210 -18.37 68.20 -26.41
N THR A 211 -18.34 67.38 -27.45
CA THR A 211 -19.01 67.66 -28.72
C THR A 211 -20.53 67.66 -28.56
N ARG A 212 -21.20 68.60 -29.25
CA ARG A 212 -22.66 68.60 -29.36
C ARG A 212 -23.21 67.30 -29.90
N CYS A 213 -24.41 66.93 -29.46
CA CYS A 213 -25.13 65.74 -29.91
C CYS A 213 -24.54 64.39 -29.44
N PHE A 214 -23.45 64.39 -28.66
CA PHE A 214 -22.82 63.18 -28.13
C PHE A 214 -23.22 62.88 -26.68
N LYS A 215 -24.41 63.26 -26.20
CA LYS A 215 -24.83 62.92 -24.83
C LYS A 215 -25.14 61.43 -24.74
N PRO A 216 -24.40 60.64 -23.94
CA PRO A 216 -24.65 59.21 -23.83
C PRO A 216 -25.82 58.96 -22.88
N ILE A 217 -26.47 57.83 -23.05
CA ILE A 217 -27.56 57.36 -22.20
C ILE A 217 -26.99 56.48 -21.10
N VAL A 218 -27.41 56.73 -19.85
CA VAL A 218 -27.22 55.80 -18.74
C VAL A 218 -28.60 55.26 -18.40
N PRO A 219 -28.93 54.01 -18.80
CA PRO A 219 -30.28 53.49 -18.65
C PRO A 219 -30.56 53.02 -17.22
N LYS A 220 -31.84 52.76 -16.92
CA LYS A 220 -32.28 52.07 -15.71
C LYS A 220 -32.59 50.60 -16.02
N CYS A 221 -32.24 49.66 -15.15
CA CYS A 221 -32.66 48.26 -15.32
C CYS A 221 -34.13 48.06 -14.92
N ALA A 222 -34.88 47.33 -15.75
CA ALA A 222 -36.27 46.95 -15.47
C ALA A 222 -36.38 45.84 -14.41
N SER A 223 -35.35 45.01 -14.28
CA SER A 223 -35.22 43.99 -13.24
C SER A 223 -34.15 44.40 -12.22
N SER A 224 -34.36 44.09 -10.94
CA SER A 224 -33.32 44.17 -9.91
C SER A 224 -32.30 43.04 -9.99
N GLU A 225 -32.60 41.98 -10.74
CA GLU A 225 -31.71 40.84 -10.96
C GLU A 225 -30.67 41.11 -12.06
N THR A 226 -30.91 42.11 -12.93
CA THR A 226 -29.94 42.51 -13.95
C THR A 226 -28.71 43.11 -13.27
N LYS A 227 -27.54 42.50 -13.49
CA LYS A 227 -26.26 43.06 -13.03
C LYS A 227 -25.90 44.27 -13.90
N PHE A 228 -26.00 45.47 -13.34
CA PHE A 228 -25.65 46.72 -14.01
C PHE A 228 -24.28 47.23 -13.55
N THR A 229 -23.37 47.50 -14.48
CA THR A 229 -22.07 48.11 -14.17
C THR A 229 -21.79 49.28 -15.09
N LEU A 230 -21.40 50.43 -14.52
CA LEU A 230 -21.07 51.64 -15.25
C LEU A 230 -19.63 52.06 -14.94
N HIS A 231 -18.80 52.12 -15.98
CA HIS A 231 -17.42 52.56 -15.92
C HIS A 231 -17.24 53.91 -16.63
N SER A 232 -16.47 54.78 -15.99
CA SER A 232 -15.98 56.02 -16.58
C SER A 232 -14.51 55.84 -17.00
N LEU A 233 -14.17 56.25 -18.23
CA LEU A 233 -12.82 56.21 -18.78
C LEU A 233 -12.43 57.59 -19.34
N PRO A 234 -11.14 57.97 -19.29
CA PRO A 234 -10.68 59.16 -20.00
C PRO A 234 -10.78 58.94 -21.50
N GLY A 235 -10.92 60.04 -22.25
CA GLY A 235 -11.06 59.99 -23.69
C GLY A 235 -12.25 60.78 -24.22
N HIS A 236 -12.36 60.83 -25.53
CA HIS A 236 -13.53 61.28 -26.26
C HIS A 236 -14.30 60.08 -26.84
N HIS A 237 -15.40 60.35 -27.54
CA HIS A 237 -16.33 59.31 -28.01
C HIS A 237 -15.67 58.18 -28.82
N GLY A 238 -14.61 58.50 -29.56
CA GLY A 238 -13.91 57.57 -30.44
C GLY A 238 -12.68 56.90 -29.82
N THR A 239 -12.29 57.24 -28.59
CA THR A 239 -11.00 56.83 -28.02
C THR A 239 -10.89 55.31 -27.88
N GLY A 240 -11.84 54.64 -27.21
CA GLY A 240 -11.76 53.17 -27.08
C GLY A 240 -12.19 52.39 -28.31
N SER A 241 -12.78 53.05 -29.32
CA SER A 241 -13.04 52.45 -30.65
C SER A 241 -11.84 52.60 -31.60
N GLY A 242 -10.75 53.27 -31.19
CA GLY A 242 -9.49 53.31 -31.95
C GLY A 242 -9.13 54.63 -32.64
N ASN A 243 -9.82 55.74 -32.31
CA ASN A 243 -9.35 57.08 -32.68
C ASN A 243 -8.41 57.60 -31.57
N LEU A 244 -7.11 57.52 -31.83
CA LEU A 244 -6.07 57.91 -30.87
C LEU A 244 -5.74 59.41 -30.94
N SER A 245 -6.20 60.09 -31.98
CA SER A 245 -6.06 61.54 -32.16
C SER A 245 -7.18 62.32 -31.45
N ASP A 246 -7.14 63.65 -31.48
CA ASP A 246 -8.28 64.47 -31.07
C ASP A 246 -9.48 64.32 -32.04
N GLN A 247 -10.64 64.91 -31.69
CA GLN A 247 -11.85 64.88 -32.52
C GLN A 247 -11.69 65.59 -33.89
N GLN A 248 -10.55 66.24 -34.15
CA GLN A 248 -10.18 66.88 -35.41
C GLN A 248 -9.04 66.14 -36.13
N ARG A 249 -8.67 64.93 -35.65
CA ARG A 249 -7.57 64.09 -36.14
C ARG A 249 -6.20 64.77 -36.06
N ARG A 250 -5.99 65.61 -35.04
CA ARG A 250 -4.67 66.18 -34.70
C ARG A 250 -3.99 65.35 -33.62
N ILE A 251 -2.66 65.40 -33.64
CA ILE A 251 -1.80 64.75 -32.64
C ILE A 251 -2.07 65.37 -31.27
N VAL A 252 -2.25 64.51 -30.27
CA VAL A 252 -2.47 64.90 -28.87
C VAL A 252 -1.11 65.26 -28.23
N PRO A 253 -0.99 66.41 -27.55
CA PRO A 253 0.23 66.78 -26.84
C PRO A 253 0.38 66.05 -25.49
N ASN A 254 1.60 66.03 -24.96
CA ASN A 254 1.91 65.64 -23.56
C ASN A 254 1.61 64.17 -23.17
N GLY A 255 1.77 63.22 -24.08
CA GLY A 255 1.70 61.79 -23.76
C GLY A 255 1.04 60.95 -24.85
N SER A 256 0.58 59.75 -24.48
CA SER A 256 -0.13 58.82 -25.36
C SER A 256 -1.55 58.54 -24.86
N THR A 257 -2.45 58.30 -25.82
CA THR A 257 -3.89 58.08 -25.63
C THR A 257 -4.36 56.69 -26.05
N ASP A 258 -3.42 55.80 -26.37
CA ASP A 258 -3.67 54.44 -26.83
C ASP A 258 -4.10 53.47 -25.74
N HIS A 259 -3.63 53.68 -24.51
CA HIS A 259 -3.89 52.81 -23.37
C HIS A 259 -5.40 52.57 -23.09
N VAL A 260 -6.28 53.55 -23.36
CA VAL A 260 -7.73 53.37 -23.20
C VAL A 260 -8.32 52.40 -24.22
N GLN A 261 -7.84 52.43 -25.48
CA GLN A 261 -8.25 51.44 -26.48
C GLN A 261 -7.83 50.04 -26.04
N GLU A 262 -6.59 49.91 -25.59
CA GLU A 262 -6.06 48.63 -25.11
C GLU A 262 -6.83 48.12 -23.90
N LEU A 263 -7.16 48.97 -22.93
CA LEU A 263 -7.99 48.58 -21.80
C LEU A 263 -9.37 48.09 -22.24
N VAL A 264 -10.06 48.84 -23.10
CA VAL A 264 -11.38 48.46 -23.62
C VAL A 264 -11.31 47.14 -24.39
N LEU A 265 -10.25 46.91 -25.18
CA LEU A 265 -10.01 45.63 -25.85
C LEU A 265 -9.97 44.46 -24.86
N ILE A 266 -9.18 44.58 -23.79
CA ILE A 266 -9.10 43.53 -22.76
C ILE A 266 -10.44 43.36 -22.04
N LYS A 267 -11.15 44.46 -21.74
CA LYS A 267 -12.49 44.41 -21.12
C LYS A 267 -13.50 43.66 -21.97
N ILE A 268 -13.50 43.84 -23.28
CA ILE A 268 -14.38 43.09 -24.18
C ILE A 268 -13.99 41.61 -24.22
N ILE A 269 -12.69 41.30 -24.29
CA ILE A 269 -12.21 39.91 -24.29
C ILE A 269 -12.61 39.19 -22.99
N ASP A 270 -12.41 39.84 -21.84
CA ASP A 270 -12.84 39.35 -20.53
C ASP A 270 -14.35 39.15 -20.46
N PHE A 271 -15.14 40.15 -20.91
CA PHE A 271 -16.60 40.08 -21.03
C PHE A 271 -17.09 38.89 -21.86
N LEU A 272 -16.48 38.64 -23.01
CA LEU A 272 -16.86 37.52 -23.87
C LEU A 272 -16.46 36.18 -23.23
N LYS A 273 -15.27 36.08 -22.63
CA LYS A 273 -14.80 34.84 -21.96
C LYS A 273 -15.66 34.46 -20.76
N ARG A 274 -16.03 35.41 -19.89
CA ARG A 274 -16.91 35.17 -18.74
C ARG A 274 -18.36 34.84 -19.12
N HIS A 275 -18.71 34.96 -20.41
CA HIS A 275 -19.97 34.51 -21.00
C HIS A 275 -19.80 33.34 -21.97
N ASP A 276 -18.76 32.53 -21.76
CA ASP A 276 -18.48 31.28 -22.46
C ASP A 276 -18.27 31.42 -23.99
N VAL A 277 -17.90 32.61 -24.47
CA VAL A 277 -17.55 32.81 -25.87
C VAL A 277 -16.15 32.24 -26.12
N ALA A 278 -16.07 31.29 -27.06
CA ALA A 278 -14.80 30.72 -27.48
C ALA A 278 -14.02 31.74 -28.32
N LEU A 279 -12.93 32.27 -27.74
CA LEU A 279 -12.00 33.16 -28.43
C LEU A 279 -10.70 32.44 -28.76
N SER A 280 -10.24 32.61 -29.99
CA SER A 280 -8.91 32.20 -30.42
C SER A 280 -8.27 33.31 -31.27
N PRO A 281 -7.07 33.78 -30.92
CA PRO A 281 -6.35 34.78 -31.71
C PRO A 281 -6.21 34.38 -33.18
N VAL A 282 -6.24 35.36 -34.07
CA VAL A 282 -5.89 35.16 -35.47
C VAL A 282 -4.38 35.29 -35.61
N GLU A 283 -3.72 34.32 -36.24
CA GLU A 283 -2.31 34.44 -36.60
C GLU A 283 -2.13 35.55 -37.64
N ASN A 284 -1.74 36.73 -37.18
CA ASN A 284 -1.42 37.87 -38.04
C ASN A 284 -0.07 38.48 -37.61
N PRO A 285 0.98 38.39 -38.45
CA PRO A 285 2.29 38.97 -38.17
C PRO A 285 2.26 40.49 -37.94
N ASP A 286 1.27 41.17 -38.53
CA ASP A 286 1.08 42.62 -38.44
C ASP A 286 -0.03 43.00 -37.45
N ASP A 287 -0.35 42.13 -36.47
CA ASP A 287 -1.37 42.41 -35.45
C ASP A 287 -0.94 43.59 -34.54
N PRO A 288 -1.68 44.72 -34.56
CA PRO A 288 -1.34 45.89 -33.75
C PRO A 288 -1.46 45.65 -32.24
N PHE A 289 -2.14 44.58 -31.81
CA PHE A 289 -2.31 44.20 -30.40
C PHE A 289 -1.56 42.92 -30.03
N ALA A 290 -0.64 42.43 -30.88
CA ALA A 290 0.11 41.20 -30.63
C ALA A 290 0.71 41.12 -29.22
N HIS A 291 1.24 42.24 -28.73
CA HIS A 291 1.87 42.34 -27.40
C HIS A 291 0.90 42.13 -26.22
N LEU A 292 -0.41 42.35 -26.41
CA LEU A 292 -1.46 42.06 -25.43
C LEU A 292 -1.97 40.64 -25.60
N ILE A 293 -2.26 40.25 -26.84
CA ILE A 293 -2.86 38.97 -27.18
C ILE A 293 -1.92 37.81 -26.84
N SER A 294 -0.61 37.96 -27.08
CA SER A 294 0.38 36.95 -26.72
C SER A 294 0.49 36.73 -25.21
N GLN A 295 0.18 37.74 -24.39
CA GLN A 295 0.17 37.62 -22.92
C GLN A 295 -1.11 36.91 -22.43
N LEU A 296 -2.25 37.20 -23.05
CA LEU A 296 -3.52 36.56 -22.70
C LEU A 296 -3.59 35.10 -23.17
N PHE A 297 -3.08 34.81 -24.37
CA PHE A 297 -3.15 33.51 -25.03
C PHE A 297 -1.74 32.96 -25.35
N PRO A 298 -0.91 32.65 -24.34
CA PRO A 298 0.44 32.12 -24.57
C PRO A 298 0.39 30.66 -25.04
N GLU A 299 1.41 30.27 -25.82
CA GLU A 299 1.61 28.89 -26.24
C GLU A 299 2.26 28.06 -25.11
N GLY A 300 1.64 26.95 -24.68
CA GLY A 300 2.27 26.00 -23.73
C GLY A 300 1.31 25.36 -22.70
N LYS A 301 1.76 24.28 -22.04
CA LYS A 301 0.99 23.52 -21.03
C LYS A 301 0.97 24.17 -19.63
N ASP A 302 1.90 25.09 -19.35
CA ASP A 302 2.05 25.76 -18.05
C ASP A 302 1.56 27.22 -18.07
N ALA A 303 0.56 27.52 -18.91
CA ALA A 303 0.02 28.87 -19.05
C ALA A 303 -0.68 29.30 -17.75
N PRO A 304 -0.32 30.47 -17.15
CA PRO A 304 -1.03 31.00 -15.99
C PRO A 304 -2.52 31.18 -16.26
N ASP A 305 -3.32 31.13 -15.21
CA ASP A 305 -4.76 31.34 -15.26
C ASP A 305 -5.11 32.66 -16.00
N PHE A 306 -6.13 32.60 -16.85
CA PHE A 306 -6.54 33.70 -17.73
C PHE A 306 -6.93 34.94 -16.92
N GLU A 307 -7.66 34.75 -15.82
CA GLU A 307 -8.11 35.84 -14.95
C GLU A 307 -6.93 36.63 -14.37
N LYS A 308 -5.87 35.94 -13.94
CA LYS A 308 -4.67 36.59 -13.38
C LYS A 308 -3.95 37.48 -14.40
N LYS A 309 -3.84 37.01 -15.64
CA LYS A 309 -3.24 37.80 -16.74
C LYS A 309 -4.06 39.05 -17.04
N VAL A 310 -5.39 38.90 -17.08
CA VAL A 310 -6.30 40.03 -17.24
C VAL A 310 -6.09 41.06 -16.13
N GLN A 311 -6.03 40.63 -14.86
CA GLN A 311 -5.80 41.53 -13.73
C GLN A 311 -4.44 42.26 -13.80
N LEU A 312 -3.37 41.58 -14.24
CA LEU A 312 -2.07 42.21 -14.45
C LEU A 312 -2.10 43.25 -15.58
N LEU A 313 -2.78 42.96 -16.69
CA LEU A 313 -2.95 43.92 -17.79
C LEU A 313 -3.81 45.11 -17.36
N TYR A 314 -4.90 44.89 -16.61
CA TYR A 314 -5.69 45.98 -16.02
C TYR A 314 -4.83 46.84 -15.11
N TYR A 315 -4.05 46.25 -14.19
CA TYR A 315 -3.15 47.00 -13.32
C TYR A 315 -2.20 47.90 -14.11
N ARG A 316 -1.51 47.33 -15.12
CA ARG A 316 -0.57 48.08 -15.96
C ARG A 316 -1.27 49.21 -16.71
N LEU A 317 -2.32 48.90 -17.47
CA LEU A 317 -3.02 49.86 -18.32
C LEU A 317 -3.69 50.97 -17.51
N TYR A 318 -4.24 50.67 -16.33
CA TYR A 318 -4.79 51.71 -15.46
C TYR A 318 -3.72 52.67 -14.96
N ASN A 319 -2.52 52.18 -14.60
CA ASN A 319 -1.40 53.04 -14.22
C ASN A 319 -0.94 53.89 -15.41
N ASP A 320 -0.75 53.30 -16.59
CA ASP A 320 -0.34 54.01 -17.80
C ASP A 320 -1.34 55.13 -18.17
N ILE A 321 -2.65 54.88 -18.01
CA ILE A 321 -3.71 55.87 -18.21
C ILE A 321 -3.58 57.04 -17.23
N ILE A 322 -3.30 56.76 -15.95
CA ILE A 322 -3.12 57.80 -14.93
C ILE A 322 -1.84 58.61 -15.20
N GLU A 323 -0.75 57.97 -15.60
CA GLU A 323 0.49 58.64 -15.98
C GLU A 323 0.30 59.56 -17.20
N ASN A 324 -0.58 59.19 -18.13
CA ASN A 324 -0.89 59.97 -19.34
C ASN A 324 -2.16 60.82 -19.21
N ARG A 325 -2.67 61.07 -18.00
CA ARG A 325 -3.96 61.76 -17.76
C ARG A 325 -4.05 63.13 -18.44
N GLU A 326 -2.95 63.87 -18.53
CA GLU A 326 -2.90 65.18 -19.20
C GLU A 326 -3.14 65.10 -20.71
N ALA A 327 -2.67 64.04 -21.39
CA ALA A 327 -2.95 63.82 -22.81
C ALA A 327 -4.46 63.68 -23.05
N TYR A 328 -5.17 62.91 -22.21
CA TYR A 328 -6.62 62.78 -22.31
C TYR A 328 -7.38 64.07 -21.95
N ARG A 329 -6.87 64.89 -21.04
CA ARG A 329 -7.48 66.19 -20.69
C ARG A 329 -7.47 67.17 -21.86
N HIS A 330 -6.58 67.01 -22.83
CA HIS A 330 -6.58 67.79 -24.07
C HIS A 330 -7.95 67.77 -24.76
N PHE A 331 -8.62 66.62 -24.73
CA PHE A 331 -9.92 66.41 -25.38
C PHE A 331 -11.05 67.29 -24.84
N ASN A 332 -10.92 67.83 -23.62
CA ASN A 332 -11.89 68.78 -23.06
C ASN A 332 -11.96 70.08 -23.88
N THR A 333 -10.91 70.41 -24.63
CA THR A 333 -10.78 71.67 -25.38
C THR A 333 -11.05 71.53 -26.88
N THR A 334 -11.27 70.30 -27.35
CA THR A 334 -11.51 69.96 -28.75
C THR A 334 -12.97 69.52 -28.94
N ALA A 335 -13.38 69.38 -30.20
CA ALA A 335 -14.70 68.89 -30.61
C ALA A 335 -14.67 68.59 -32.11
N TYR A 336 -15.64 67.78 -32.58
CA TYR A 336 -15.80 67.53 -34.01
C TYR A 336 -16.10 68.83 -34.77
N PRO A 337 -15.44 69.10 -35.92
CA PRO A 337 -15.42 70.42 -36.56
C PRO A 337 -16.79 71.04 -36.85
N THR A 338 -17.75 70.23 -37.28
CA THR A 338 -19.08 70.69 -37.71
C THR A 338 -20.06 70.87 -36.55
N LEU A 339 -19.81 70.21 -35.42
CA LEU A 339 -20.74 70.15 -34.28
C LEU A 339 -20.36 71.14 -33.18
N GLY A 340 -19.06 71.39 -32.98
CA GLY A 340 -18.56 72.24 -31.91
C GLY A 340 -18.88 71.71 -30.50
N GLN A 341 -18.58 72.50 -29.47
CA GLN A 341 -18.77 72.10 -28.07
C GLN A 341 -20.19 72.37 -27.56
N GLU A 342 -20.73 71.44 -26.78
CA GLU A 342 -22.05 71.48 -26.15
C GLU A 342 -22.20 72.71 -25.24
N GLN A 343 -21.22 72.92 -24.36
CA GLN A 343 -21.30 73.97 -23.34
C GLN A 343 -20.79 75.34 -23.80
N ALA A 344 -20.19 75.46 -25.00
CA ALA A 344 -19.49 76.68 -25.41
C ALA A 344 -20.38 77.94 -25.49
N PHE A 345 -21.66 77.80 -25.83
CA PHE A 345 -22.61 78.92 -25.84
C PHE A 345 -23.04 79.30 -24.42
N ILE A 346 -23.28 78.30 -23.57
CA ILE A 346 -23.78 78.50 -22.20
C ILE A 346 -22.67 79.05 -21.29
N LYS A 347 -21.41 78.63 -21.47
CA LYS A 347 -20.22 79.17 -20.78
C LYS A 347 -20.03 80.69 -20.97
N ARG A 348 -20.60 81.30 -22.03
CA ARG A 348 -20.54 82.76 -22.25
C ARG A 348 -21.54 83.55 -21.41
N ILE A 349 -22.55 82.88 -20.86
CA ILE A 349 -23.69 83.50 -20.17
C ILE A 349 -23.75 83.06 -18.70
N TRP A 350 -23.29 81.85 -18.38
CA TRP A 350 -23.34 81.23 -17.06
C TRP A 350 -22.03 80.52 -16.71
N ASN A 351 -21.73 80.37 -15.42
CA ASN A 351 -20.67 79.48 -14.95
C ASN A 351 -21.16 78.03 -15.06
N VAL A 352 -20.76 77.33 -16.14
CA VAL A 352 -21.07 75.91 -16.37
C VAL A 352 -19.84 75.07 -16.03
N LEU A 353 -20.04 73.96 -15.30
CA LEU A 353 -18.99 72.99 -14.99
C LEU A 353 -18.51 72.30 -16.27
N ASP A 354 -17.19 72.24 -16.46
CA ASP A 354 -16.57 71.64 -17.65
C ASP A 354 -16.51 70.10 -17.58
N GLN A 355 -17.69 69.48 -17.50
CA GLN A 355 -17.89 68.05 -17.30
C GLN A 355 -18.71 67.42 -18.43
N ARG A 356 -18.59 66.10 -18.58
CA ARG A 356 -19.40 65.29 -19.51
C ARG A 356 -20.86 65.32 -19.09
N ILE A 357 -21.75 65.72 -19.99
CA ILE A 357 -23.20 65.68 -19.80
C ILE A 357 -23.74 64.36 -20.34
N VAL A 358 -24.61 63.70 -19.57
CA VAL A 358 -25.27 62.44 -19.92
C VAL A 358 -26.78 62.51 -19.72
N HIS A 359 -27.52 61.68 -20.43
CA HIS A 359 -28.94 61.43 -20.15
C HIS A 359 -29.08 60.31 -19.12
N TYR A 360 -29.56 60.63 -17.92
CA TYR A 360 -29.65 59.66 -16.82
C TYR A 360 -31.07 59.15 -16.62
N GLN A 361 -31.29 57.87 -16.91
CA GLN A 361 -32.53 57.10 -16.71
C GLN A 361 -33.80 57.64 -17.38
N ALA A 362 -33.71 58.79 -18.02
CA ALA A 362 -34.74 59.50 -18.76
C ALA A 362 -34.07 60.57 -19.64
N HIS A 363 -34.86 61.38 -20.32
CA HIS A 363 -34.40 62.57 -21.05
C HIS A 363 -34.00 63.73 -20.11
N ASN A 364 -33.34 63.40 -18.99
CA ASN A 364 -32.86 64.34 -17.98
C ASN A 364 -31.34 64.43 -18.08
N ASP A 365 -30.84 65.65 -18.27
CA ASP A 365 -29.40 65.90 -18.33
C ASP A 365 -28.80 65.97 -16.91
N THR A 366 -27.68 65.30 -16.71
CA THR A 366 -26.83 65.42 -15.51
C THR A 366 -25.36 65.31 -15.90
N TYR A 367 -24.46 65.55 -14.94
CA TYR A 367 -23.03 65.33 -15.15
C TYR A 367 -22.66 63.88 -14.85
N LEU A 368 -21.76 63.30 -15.65
CA LEU A 368 -21.27 61.94 -15.44
C LEU A 368 -20.69 61.75 -14.04
N GLU A 369 -19.95 62.74 -13.54
CA GLU A 369 -19.32 62.73 -12.21
C GLU A 369 -20.35 62.71 -11.06
N SER A 370 -21.60 63.12 -11.31
CA SER A 370 -22.69 62.99 -10.33
C SER A 370 -23.23 61.57 -10.21
N ILE A 371 -22.92 60.70 -11.17
CA ILE A 371 -23.33 59.28 -11.20
C ILE A 371 -22.13 58.39 -10.84
N VAL A 372 -20.98 58.66 -11.44
CA VAL A 372 -19.71 57.97 -11.22
C VAL A 372 -18.71 59.00 -10.69
N PRO A 373 -18.67 59.23 -9.37
CA PRO A 373 -17.77 60.21 -8.79
C PRO A 373 -16.32 59.77 -8.98
N ALA A 374 -15.42 60.75 -9.15
CA ALA A 374 -13.99 60.48 -9.19
C ALA A 374 -13.50 59.93 -7.84
N VAL A 375 -12.52 59.02 -7.89
CA VAL A 375 -11.89 58.51 -6.67
C VAL A 375 -11.11 59.64 -5.99
N PRO A 376 -11.31 59.88 -4.68
CA PRO A 376 -10.59 60.93 -3.96
C PRO A 376 -9.07 60.78 -4.07
N GLY A 377 -8.37 61.91 -4.11
CA GLY A 377 -6.91 61.96 -4.26
C GLY A 377 -6.44 61.92 -5.72
N GLY A 378 -7.28 61.50 -6.68
CA GLY A 378 -6.97 61.56 -8.10
C GLY A 378 -5.86 60.59 -8.55
N HIS A 379 -5.50 59.61 -7.72
CA HIS A 379 -4.48 58.60 -8.01
C HIS A 379 -5.03 57.36 -8.72
N PHE A 380 -6.35 57.15 -8.67
CA PHE A 380 -7.02 56.03 -9.31
C PHE A 380 -8.09 56.52 -10.26
N LEU A 381 -8.33 55.73 -11.30
CA LEU A 381 -9.31 56.06 -12.32
C LEU A 381 -10.74 55.83 -11.81
N ASN A 382 -10.92 54.71 -11.12
CA ASN A 382 -12.17 54.26 -10.54
C ASN A 382 -11.85 53.28 -9.38
N TYR A 383 -12.87 52.80 -8.68
CA TYR A 383 -12.69 51.87 -7.56
C TYR A 383 -12.17 50.49 -7.98
N GLU A 384 -12.31 50.11 -9.25
CA GLU A 384 -11.67 48.90 -9.77
C GLU A 384 -10.15 49.06 -9.82
N HIS A 385 -9.64 50.16 -10.39
CA HIS A 385 -8.20 50.46 -10.35
C HIS A 385 -7.68 50.50 -8.90
N ALA A 386 -8.40 51.16 -7.99
CA ALA A 386 -8.02 51.22 -6.58
C ALA A 386 -7.93 49.82 -5.93
N ARG A 387 -8.90 48.94 -6.20
CA ARG A 387 -8.90 47.55 -5.71
C ARG A 387 -7.73 46.74 -6.24
N ILE A 388 -7.50 46.77 -7.56
CA ILE A 388 -6.40 46.03 -8.17
C ILE A 388 -5.06 46.52 -7.61
N HIS A 389 -4.91 47.83 -7.42
CA HIS A 389 -3.72 48.41 -6.80
C HIS A 389 -3.53 47.94 -5.36
N LEU A 390 -4.59 47.98 -4.54
CA LEU A 390 -4.54 47.49 -3.16
C LEU A 390 -4.15 46.00 -3.13
N ASN A 391 -4.77 45.15 -3.94
CA ASN A 391 -4.46 43.72 -4.00
C ASN A 391 -2.98 43.45 -4.34
N GLN A 392 -2.40 44.26 -5.24
CA GLN A 392 -0.96 44.20 -5.55
C GLN A 392 -0.10 44.63 -4.35
N GLU A 393 -0.47 45.68 -3.62
CA GLU A 393 0.27 46.11 -2.42
C GLU A 393 0.17 45.10 -1.26
N LEU A 394 -0.95 44.40 -1.14
CA LEU A 394 -1.16 43.35 -0.13
C LEU A 394 -0.39 42.05 -0.42
N GLY A 395 0.21 41.91 -1.61
CA GLY A 395 0.95 40.71 -1.95
C GLY A 395 0.06 39.47 -2.10
N LEU A 396 -1.20 39.67 -2.54
CA LEU A 396 -2.14 38.59 -2.91
C LEU A 396 -1.70 37.88 -4.21
N ARG A 397 -0.40 37.67 -4.39
CA ARG A 397 0.24 36.96 -5.50
C ARG A 397 0.43 35.50 -5.10
N GLU A 398 0.41 34.60 -6.08
CA GLU A 398 0.46 33.14 -5.85
C GLU A 398 1.86 32.56 -5.61
N ASP A 399 2.87 33.40 -5.37
CA ASP A 399 4.26 32.97 -5.19
C ASP A 399 4.80 33.17 -3.76
N LEU A 400 4.03 33.79 -2.87
CA LEU A 400 4.41 34.00 -1.48
C LEU A 400 3.71 32.98 -0.56
N PRO A 401 4.42 32.44 0.46
CA PRO A 401 3.77 31.70 1.54
C PRO A 401 2.70 32.57 2.22
N LEU A 402 1.57 31.98 2.61
CA LEU A 402 0.44 32.71 3.21
C LEU A 402 0.86 33.57 4.43
N SER A 403 1.81 33.07 5.23
CA SER A 403 2.36 33.83 6.36
C SER A 403 3.09 35.11 5.95
N GLU A 404 3.78 35.12 4.81
CA GLU A 404 4.45 36.29 4.26
C GLU A 404 3.43 37.28 3.68
N THR A 405 2.43 36.79 2.94
CA THR A 405 1.31 37.59 2.44
C THR A 405 0.57 38.30 3.58
N ILE A 406 0.28 37.59 4.69
CA ILE A 406 -0.34 38.19 5.88
C ILE A 406 0.56 39.25 6.49
N ASN A 407 1.86 38.98 6.65
CA ASN A 407 2.79 39.94 7.24
C ASN A 407 2.87 41.24 6.41
N GLN A 408 3.00 41.12 5.09
CA GLN A 408 2.99 42.25 4.17
C GLN A 408 1.67 43.03 4.23
N SER A 409 0.54 42.32 4.26
CA SER A 409 -0.79 42.91 4.36
C SER A 409 -0.99 43.66 5.68
N VAL A 410 -0.56 43.07 6.80
CA VAL A 410 -0.60 43.71 8.13
C VAL A 410 0.21 45.00 8.13
N ASP A 411 1.44 44.97 7.61
CA ASP A 411 2.31 46.15 7.54
C ASP A 411 1.67 47.25 6.68
N ARG A 412 1.04 46.88 5.56
CA ARG A 412 0.35 47.82 4.68
C ARG A 412 -0.90 48.41 5.31
N PHE A 413 -1.78 47.59 5.88
CA PHE A 413 -2.98 48.06 6.58
C PHE A 413 -2.63 48.93 7.80
N ALA A 414 -1.61 48.57 8.58
CA ALA A 414 -1.12 49.38 9.68
C ALA A 414 -0.59 50.74 9.21
N SER A 415 0.12 50.77 8.08
CA SER A 415 0.53 52.02 7.41
C SER A 415 -0.68 52.87 7.00
N LEU A 416 -1.72 52.27 6.40
CA LEU A 416 -2.95 52.98 6.04
C LEU A 416 -3.67 53.57 7.26
N CYS A 417 -3.76 52.83 8.37
CA CYS A 417 -4.29 53.33 9.65
C CYS A 417 -3.52 54.56 10.15
N ARG A 418 -2.19 54.47 10.18
CA ARG A 418 -1.33 55.58 10.61
C ARG A 418 -1.46 56.81 9.70
N HIS A 419 -1.41 56.60 8.38
CA HIS A 419 -1.49 57.68 7.40
C HIS A 419 -2.86 58.35 7.40
N LYS A 420 -3.95 57.56 7.47
CA LYS A 420 -5.32 58.08 7.56
C LYS A 420 -5.50 58.96 8.79
N LYS A 421 -5.01 58.49 9.94
CA LYS A 421 -5.05 59.25 11.20
C LYS A 421 -4.25 60.56 11.08
N ALA A 422 -3.03 60.51 10.57
CA ALA A 422 -2.18 61.68 10.41
C ALA A 422 -2.83 62.75 9.51
N LEU A 423 -3.51 62.35 8.43
CA LEU A 423 -4.26 63.28 7.57
C LEU A 423 -5.52 63.82 8.25
N SER A 424 -6.22 63.03 9.07
CA SER A 424 -7.36 63.51 9.86
C SER A 424 -6.92 64.55 10.89
N ASP A 425 -5.84 64.29 11.62
CA ASP A 425 -5.32 65.20 12.63
C ASP A 425 -4.88 66.55 12.04
N LEU A 426 -4.37 66.56 10.81
CA LEU A 426 -4.06 67.79 10.09
C LEU A 426 -5.30 68.62 9.76
N LYS A 427 -6.40 67.99 9.35
CA LYS A 427 -7.67 68.69 9.06
C LYS A 427 -8.18 69.40 10.31
N ASP A 428 -8.01 68.77 11.48
CA ASP A 428 -8.47 69.32 12.77
C ASP A 428 -7.46 70.31 13.39
N LYS A 429 -6.16 70.18 13.10
CA LYS A 429 -5.07 71.00 13.65
C LYS A 429 -4.03 71.37 12.57
N PRO A 430 -4.27 72.45 11.79
CA PRO A 430 -3.44 72.84 10.63
C PRO A 430 -1.98 73.22 10.94
N VAL A 431 -1.65 73.51 12.20
CA VAL A 431 -0.32 73.97 12.65
C VAL A 431 0.74 72.85 12.61
N ALA A 432 0.34 71.59 12.41
CA ALA A 432 1.25 70.44 12.37
C ALA A 432 1.85 70.12 10.97
N SER A 433 1.64 70.97 9.96
CA SER A 433 1.99 70.68 8.55
C SER A 433 3.50 70.59 8.24
N GLU A 434 4.39 71.14 9.08
CA GLU A 434 5.83 71.19 8.79
C GLU A 434 6.58 69.85 8.98
N ASN A 435 5.97 68.84 9.61
CA ASN A 435 6.63 67.56 9.97
C ASN A 435 6.03 66.31 9.32
N MET A 436 5.21 66.44 8.27
CA MET A 436 4.59 65.27 7.64
C MET A 436 5.63 64.48 6.82
N SER A 437 5.73 63.16 7.04
CA SER A 437 6.62 62.32 6.25
C SER A 437 6.15 62.25 4.80
N SER A 438 7.10 62.14 3.86
CA SER A 438 6.79 61.94 2.44
C SER A 438 5.96 60.65 2.22
N SER A 439 6.10 59.65 3.08
CA SER A 439 5.32 58.40 3.00
C SER A 439 3.82 58.61 3.23
N VAL A 440 3.41 59.56 4.10
CA VAL A 440 1.99 59.87 4.34
C VAL A 440 1.41 60.64 3.16
N VAL A 441 2.17 61.61 2.63
CA VAL A 441 1.71 62.50 1.55
C VAL A 441 1.62 61.75 0.21
N LEU A 442 2.53 60.81 -0.04
CA LEU A 442 2.61 60.05 -1.29
C LEU A 442 1.76 58.77 -1.28
N ASP A 443 1.06 58.47 -0.18
CA ASP A 443 0.21 57.29 -0.10
C ASP A 443 -1.04 57.45 -0.98
N LYS A 444 -1.03 56.79 -2.13
CA LYS A 444 -2.07 56.89 -3.15
C LYS A 444 -3.43 56.43 -2.67
N PHE A 445 -3.49 55.47 -1.72
CA PHE A 445 -4.73 54.82 -1.32
C PHE A 445 -5.48 55.52 -0.18
N VAL A 446 -4.77 56.26 0.68
CA VAL A 446 -5.37 56.81 1.93
C VAL A 446 -6.54 57.76 1.66
N ALA A 447 -6.48 58.56 0.59
CA ALA A 447 -7.58 59.46 0.22
C ALA A 447 -8.84 58.67 -0.15
N THR A 448 -8.70 57.50 -0.78
CA THR A 448 -9.81 56.62 -1.19
C THR A 448 -10.65 56.17 0.01
N LEU A 449 -10.03 56.03 1.18
CA LEU A 449 -10.67 55.66 2.44
C LEU A 449 -11.63 56.72 3.01
N ASP A 450 -11.70 57.93 2.45
CA ASP A 450 -12.72 58.93 2.79
C ASP A 450 -14.13 58.56 2.25
N THR A 451 -14.23 57.52 1.41
CA THR A 451 -15.49 57.09 0.77
C THR A 451 -15.93 55.72 1.28
N LYS A 452 -17.24 55.45 1.22
CA LYS A 452 -17.81 54.16 1.65
C LYS A 452 -17.26 53.01 0.80
N GLU A 453 -17.15 53.23 -0.50
CA GLU A 453 -16.64 52.26 -1.46
C GLU A 453 -15.16 51.95 -1.20
N GLY A 454 -14.33 52.98 -1.03
CA GLY A 454 -12.91 52.80 -0.74
C GLY A 454 -12.63 52.13 0.60
N PHE A 455 -13.40 52.46 1.62
CA PHE A 455 -13.36 51.76 2.91
C PHE A 455 -13.82 50.30 2.78
N GLY A 456 -14.87 50.06 1.99
CA GLY A 456 -15.34 48.72 1.65
C GLY A 456 -14.26 47.86 1.00
N LEU A 457 -13.53 48.40 0.02
CA LEU A 457 -12.42 47.68 -0.63
C LEU A 457 -11.34 47.20 0.35
N LEU A 458 -11.02 48.02 1.35
CA LEU A 458 -10.05 47.66 2.38
C LEU A 458 -10.58 46.50 3.24
N LEU A 459 -11.85 46.57 3.66
CA LEU A 459 -12.47 45.50 4.44
C LEU A 459 -12.65 44.21 3.64
N ASP A 460 -12.96 44.31 2.34
CA ASP A 460 -13.01 43.15 1.44
C ASP A 460 -11.63 42.49 1.35
N GLY A 461 -10.56 43.28 1.21
CA GLY A 461 -9.18 42.81 1.24
C GLY A 461 -8.82 42.07 2.53
N LEU A 462 -9.20 42.64 3.69
CA LEU A 462 -9.04 41.99 4.98
C LEU A 462 -9.87 40.69 5.08
N GLY A 463 -11.11 40.70 4.60
CA GLY A 463 -12.00 39.54 4.60
C GLY A 463 -11.45 38.38 3.78
N MET A 464 -10.89 38.65 2.59
CA MET A 464 -10.23 37.64 1.77
C MET A 464 -9.07 36.97 2.52
N LEU A 465 -8.20 37.75 3.16
CA LEU A 465 -7.09 37.21 3.95
C LEU A 465 -7.56 36.37 5.15
N ILE A 466 -8.64 36.81 5.82
CA ILE A 466 -9.25 36.05 6.91
C ILE A 466 -9.75 34.70 6.41
N GLU A 467 -10.41 34.66 5.25
CA GLU A 467 -10.93 33.41 4.67
C GLU A 467 -9.82 32.47 4.20
N GLU A 468 -8.69 32.99 3.68
CA GLU A 468 -7.51 32.18 3.35
C GLU A 468 -6.88 31.49 4.58
N VAL A 469 -7.04 32.05 5.78
CA VAL A 469 -6.63 31.38 7.03
C VAL A 469 -7.74 30.48 7.57
N ARG A 470 -8.98 30.96 7.54
CA ARG A 470 -10.14 30.33 8.16
C ARG A 470 -10.51 29.02 7.48
N ARG A 471 -10.61 29.00 6.15
CA ARG A 471 -11.06 27.81 5.41
C ARG A 471 -10.13 26.61 5.67
N PRO A 472 -8.81 26.70 5.45
CA PRO A 472 -7.93 25.55 5.67
C PRO A 472 -7.84 25.16 7.15
N TYR A 473 -7.98 26.12 8.07
CA TYR A 473 -8.07 25.83 9.51
C TYR A 473 -9.32 25.02 9.88
N LEU A 474 -10.50 25.41 9.37
CA LEU A 474 -11.74 24.68 9.66
C LEU A 474 -11.73 23.27 9.07
N GLN A 475 -11.07 23.10 7.92
CA GLN A 475 -10.96 21.85 7.17
C GLN A 475 -9.75 20.97 7.56
N ASP A 476 -8.96 21.39 8.56
CA ASP A 476 -7.75 20.68 9.01
C ASP A 476 -6.70 20.44 7.91
N GLU A 477 -6.59 21.37 6.95
CA GLU A 477 -5.69 21.27 5.79
C GLU A 477 -4.23 21.64 6.10
N PHE A 478 -3.96 22.31 7.23
CA PHE A 478 -2.60 22.68 7.65
C PHE A 478 -1.86 21.49 8.28
N THR A 479 -1.30 20.62 7.42
CA THR A 479 -0.58 19.41 7.86
C THR A 479 0.90 19.63 8.16
N ASP A 480 1.54 20.65 7.57
CA ASP A 480 2.95 20.97 7.82
C ASP A 480 3.08 21.78 9.14
N PRO A 481 3.79 21.24 10.16
CA PRO A 481 3.98 21.95 11.43
C PRO A 481 4.71 23.29 11.30
N SER A 482 5.68 23.40 10.40
CA SER A 482 6.48 24.63 10.22
C SER A 482 5.67 25.72 9.54
N GLU A 483 4.85 25.36 8.55
CA GLU A 483 3.92 26.28 7.91
C GLU A 483 2.87 26.79 8.90
N ARG A 484 2.29 25.87 9.69
CA ARG A 484 1.30 26.20 10.72
C ARG A 484 1.84 27.15 11.79
N GLU A 485 3.07 26.94 12.23
CA GLU A 485 3.75 27.80 13.20
C GLU A 485 3.99 29.21 12.62
N ALA A 486 4.55 29.29 11.40
CA ALA A 486 4.78 30.57 10.73
C ALA A 486 3.48 31.35 10.51
N LEU A 487 2.40 30.65 10.14
CA LEU A 487 1.08 31.23 9.96
C LEU A 487 0.50 31.75 11.28
N TYR A 488 0.58 30.97 12.36
CA TYR A 488 0.12 31.40 13.68
C TYR A 488 0.80 32.70 14.12
N TYR A 489 2.12 32.81 13.96
CA TYR A 489 2.84 34.03 14.31
C TYR A 489 2.45 35.23 13.44
N ALA A 490 2.20 35.03 12.15
CA ALA A 490 1.73 36.09 11.26
C ALA A 490 0.33 36.60 11.67
N VAL A 491 -0.59 35.69 12.02
CA VAL A 491 -1.92 36.03 12.55
C VAL A 491 -1.79 36.74 13.89
N GLN A 492 -0.96 36.24 14.81
CA GLN A 492 -0.71 36.87 16.11
C GLN A 492 -0.18 38.30 15.96
N LYS A 493 0.78 38.53 15.04
CA LYS A 493 1.28 39.86 14.72
C LYS A 493 0.14 40.79 14.31
N ALA A 494 -0.79 40.33 13.47
CA ALA A 494 -1.96 41.11 13.05
C ALA A 494 -2.80 41.55 14.25
N PHE A 495 -3.17 40.63 15.14
CA PHE A 495 -3.97 40.95 16.33
C PHE A 495 -3.25 41.93 17.25
N VAL A 496 -1.95 41.74 17.50
CA VAL A 496 -1.15 42.64 18.35
C VAL A 496 -1.10 44.05 17.75
N GLU A 497 -0.76 44.18 16.47
CA GLU A 497 -0.60 45.48 15.80
C GLU A 497 -1.93 46.25 15.79
N PHE A 498 -3.05 45.63 15.39
CA PHE A 498 -4.33 46.32 15.30
C PHE A 498 -4.97 46.57 16.65
N LYS A 499 -4.73 45.72 17.66
CA LYS A 499 -5.14 45.98 19.04
C LYS A 499 -4.45 47.21 19.61
N GLU A 500 -3.15 47.38 19.37
CA GLU A 500 -2.41 48.56 19.81
C GLU A 500 -2.86 49.83 19.05
N LEU A 501 -3.00 49.77 17.73
CA LEU A 501 -3.46 50.90 16.93
C LEU A 501 -4.90 51.32 17.28
N ALA A 502 -5.77 50.38 17.64
CA ALA A 502 -7.15 50.64 18.02
C ALA A 502 -7.31 51.32 19.40
N LYS A 503 -6.25 51.38 20.23
CA LYS A 503 -6.28 52.11 21.52
C LYS A 503 -6.44 53.61 21.34
N ASP A 504 -6.05 54.17 20.19
CA ASP A 504 -6.30 55.58 19.87
C ASP A 504 -7.78 55.75 19.45
N PRO A 505 -8.59 56.52 20.21
CA PRO A 505 -10.00 56.75 19.87
C PRO A 505 -10.19 57.42 18.51
N GLY A 506 -9.21 58.20 18.04
CA GLY A 506 -9.27 58.88 16.75
C GLY A 506 -8.89 58.00 15.56
N ASN A 507 -8.41 56.78 15.77
CA ASN A 507 -8.06 55.84 14.70
C ASN A 507 -9.23 54.87 14.41
N GLN A 508 -10.30 55.41 13.84
CA GLN A 508 -11.52 54.65 13.53
C GLN A 508 -11.27 53.46 12.59
N LEU A 509 -10.30 53.57 11.67
CA LEU A 509 -9.95 52.48 10.76
C LEU A 509 -9.35 51.29 11.53
N ALA A 510 -8.38 51.54 12.41
CA ALA A 510 -7.80 50.47 13.23
C ALA A 510 -8.84 49.83 14.16
N GLN A 511 -9.75 50.62 14.73
CA GLN A 511 -10.87 50.10 15.53
C GLN A 511 -11.73 49.13 14.72
N LYS A 512 -12.09 49.49 13.48
CA LYS A 512 -12.89 48.60 12.63
C LYS A 512 -12.14 47.33 12.24
N ILE A 513 -10.87 47.43 11.85
CA ILE A 513 -10.05 46.26 11.52
C ILE A 513 -9.97 45.32 12.73
N ASN A 514 -9.67 45.86 13.92
CA ASN A 514 -9.61 45.08 15.16
C ASN A 514 -10.97 44.44 15.51
N GLU A 515 -12.09 45.14 15.32
CA GLU A 515 -13.43 44.59 15.50
C GLU A 515 -13.69 43.40 14.54
N VAL A 516 -13.34 43.54 13.26
CA VAL A 516 -13.49 42.49 12.25
C VAL A 516 -12.63 41.27 12.58
N LEU A 517 -11.38 41.47 12.98
CA LEU A 517 -10.48 40.38 13.40
C LEU A 517 -11.05 39.62 14.61
N ASN A 518 -11.49 40.32 15.65
CA ASN A 518 -12.04 39.70 16.86
C ASN A 518 -13.35 38.94 16.58
N THR A 519 -14.25 39.53 15.79
CA THR A 519 -15.53 38.90 15.42
C THR A 519 -15.28 37.66 14.56
N SER A 520 -14.33 37.72 13.63
CA SER A 520 -13.99 36.59 12.75
C SER A 520 -13.32 35.46 13.49
N LEU A 521 -12.44 35.75 14.46
CA LEU A 521 -11.86 34.75 15.36
C LEU A 521 -12.94 34.04 16.16
N GLU A 522 -13.82 34.79 16.84
CA GLU A 522 -14.92 34.21 17.62
C GLU A 522 -15.81 33.32 16.75
N SER A 523 -16.21 33.82 15.57
CA SER A 523 -17.02 33.05 14.62
C SER A 523 -16.31 31.78 14.15
N THR A 524 -15.00 31.84 13.90
CA THR A 524 -14.20 30.69 13.44
C THR A 524 -14.12 29.62 14.52
N LEU A 525 -13.77 30.01 15.75
CA LEU A 525 -13.69 29.08 16.88
C LEU A 525 -15.04 28.44 17.20
N LYS A 526 -16.13 29.23 17.20
CA LYS A 526 -17.50 28.70 17.34
C LYS A 526 -17.89 27.75 16.21
N THR A 527 -17.48 28.03 14.98
CA THR A 527 -17.73 27.15 13.84
C THR A 527 -17.01 25.82 14.02
N LYS A 528 -15.73 25.83 14.42
CA LYS A 528 -14.97 24.61 14.71
C LYS A 528 -15.61 23.82 15.86
N GLN A 529 -15.96 24.50 16.96
CA GLN A 529 -16.63 23.89 18.11
C GLN A 529 -17.96 23.22 17.72
N LYS A 530 -18.77 23.91 16.90
CA LYS A 530 -20.04 23.38 16.40
C LYS A 530 -19.82 22.14 15.54
N SER A 531 -18.87 22.16 14.61
CA SER A 531 -18.51 21.01 13.77
C SER A 531 -18.10 19.81 14.63
N LEU A 532 -17.25 20.02 15.64
CA LEU A 532 -16.84 18.96 16.56
C LEU A 532 -18.00 18.42 17.39
N THR A 533 -18.92 19.28 17.80
CA THR A 533 -20.14 18.89 18.51
C THR A 533 -21.08 18.08 17.61
N GLU A 534 -21.18 18.41 16.32
CA GLU A 534 -21.95 17.65 15.33
C GLU A 534 -21.32 16.27 15.10
N ASP A 535 -20.00 16.21 14.93
CA ASP A 535 -19.25 14.94 14.82
C ASP A 535 -19.47 14.05 16.06
N TYR A 536 -19.32 14.63 17.25
CA TYR A 536 -19.59 13.96 18.52
C TYR A 536 -21.03 13.46 18.62
N LYS A 537 -22.03 14.29 18.29
CA LYS A 537 -23.44 13.88 18.31
C LYS A 537 -23.70 12.73 17.35
N GLY A 538 -23.11 12.78 16.16
CA GLY A 538 -23.21 11.71 15.15
C GLY A 538 -22.71 10.37 15.67
N ILE A 539 -21.50 10.31 16.23
CA ILE A 539 -20.97 9.06 16.79
C ILE A 539 -21.69 8.64 18.08
N ALA A 540 -22.09 9.59 18.94
CA ALA A 540 -22.83 9.32 20.17
C ALA A 540 -24.20 8.66 19.88
N VAL A 541 -24.85 9.07 18.79
CA VAL A 541 -26.06 8.45 18.26
C VAL A 541 -25.80 7.01 17.82
N LYS A 542 -24.75 6.78 17.00
CA LYS A 542 -24.40 5.44 16.50
C LYS A 542 -24.12 4.46 17.64
N LEU A 543 -23.39 4.89 18.67
CA LEU A 543 -23.06 4.08 19.85
C LEU A 543 -24.29 3.70 20.69
N LYS A 544 -25.42 4.41 20.57
CA LYS A 544 -26.67 4.05 21.25
C LYS A 544 -27.48 2.98 20.51
N ARG A 545 -27.08 2.61 19.29
CA ARG A 545 -27.56 1.51 18.42
C ARG A 545 -29.03 1.53 17.99
N ASN A 546 -29.92 2.23 18.70
CA ASN A 546 -31.36 2.22 18.40
C ASN A 546 -31.75 3.07 17.18
N GLU A 547 -30.88 3.98 16.71
CA GLU A 547 -31.28 4.96 15.68
C GLU A 547 -31.26 4.39 14.26
N PHE A 548 -30.35 3.48 13.89
CA PHE A 548 -30.35 2.85 12.56
C PHE A 548 -31.69 2.17 12.26
N PHE A 549 -32.14 1.32 13.19
CA PHE A 549 -33.41 0.62 13.07
C PHE A 549 -34.60 1.59 13.12
N THR A 550 -34.53 2.64 13.93
CA THR A 550 -35.58 3.67 13.98
C THR A 550 -35.70 4.42 12.66
N VAL A 551 -34.58 4.80 12.03
CA VAL A 551 -34.56 5.48 10.73
C VAL A 551 -35.10 4.56 9.63
N LEU A 552 -34.63 3.30 9.59
CA LEU A 552 -35.13 2.31 8.64
C LEU A 552 -36.63 2.04 8.82
N GLN A 553 -37.10 1.88 10.07
CA GLN A 553 -38.52 1.73 10.37
C GLN A 553 -39.33 2.92 9.90
N ASN A 554 -38.89 4.14 10.19
CA ASN A 554 -39.61 5.36 9.78
C ASN A 554 -39.73 5.45 8.26
N LYS A 555 -38.65 5.20 7.51
CA LYS A 555 -38.69 5.23 6.04
C LYS A 555 -39.63 4.16 5.47
N ILE A 556 -39.61 2.94 5.99
CA ILE A 556 -40.53 1.87 5.55
C ILE A 556 -41.99 2.18 5.95
N GLN A 557 -42.20 2.78 7.11
CA GLN A 557 -43.52 3.21 7.59
C GLN A 557 -44.10 4.35 6.74
N GLU A 558 -43.27 5.30 6.29
CA GLU A 558 -43.67 6.35 5.34
C GLU A 558 -44.12 5.74 4.01
N ILE A 559 -43.40 4.75 3.48
CA ILE A 559 -43.79 4.04 2.25
C ILE A 559 -45.14 3.33 2.42
N SER A 560 -45.35 2.62 3.54
CA SER A 560 -46.65 1.98 3.85
C SER A 560 -47.77 3.01 4.00
N THR A 561 -47.49 4.16 4.61
CA THR A 561 -48.48 5.26 4.74
C THR A 561 -48.87 5.80 3.37
N HIS A 562 -47.88 6.09 2.51
CA HIS A 562 -48.13 6.61 1.16
C HIS A 562 -48.92 5.63 0.28
N LEU A 563 -48.60 4.34 0.35
CA LEU A 563 -49.35 3.29 -0.35
C LEU A 563 -50.82 3.29 0.06
N ASN A 564 -51.09 3.33 1.37
CA ASN A 564 -52.46 3.33 1.91
C ASN A 564 -53.23 4.63 1.59
N GLU A 565 -52.57 5.78 1.53
CA GLU A 565 -53.20 7.05 1.15
C GLU A 565 -53.60 7.09 -0.33
N GLN A 566 -52.88 6.38 -1.20
CA GLN A 566 -53.17 6.31 -2.63
C GLN A 566 -54.05 5.13 -3.02
N SER A 567 -54.23 4.15 -2.14
CA SER A 567 -55.08 2.98 -2.37
C SER A 567 -56.56 3.31 -2.22
N ASP A 568 -57.40 2.73 -3.09
CA ASP A 568 -58.86 2.75 -2.94
C ASP A 568 -59.40 1.58 -2.07
N GLY A 569 -58.50 0.71 -1.60
CA GLY A 569 -58.79 -0.45 -0.77
C GLY A 569 -59.38 -1.65 -1.51
N THR A 570 -59.46 -1.62 -2.85
CA THR A 570 -60.04 -2.70 -3.65
C THR A 570 -59.00 -3.52 -4.41
N ASN A 571 -57.77 -3.00 -4.56
CA ASN A 571 -56.69 -3.68 -5.27
C ASN A 571 -55.99 -4.72 -4.39
N ILE A 572 -55.90 -5.96 -4.90
CA ILE A 572 -55.32 -7.09 -4.17
C ILE A 572 -53.80 -7.00 -4.02
N ASN A 573 -53.08 -6.45 -5.02
CA ASN A 573 -51.62 -6.28 -4.97
C ASN A 573 -51.22 -5.20 -3.95
N GLU A 574 -51.98 -4.09 -3.87
CA GLU A 574 -51.76 -3.02 -2.88
C GLU A 574 -51.95 -3.56 -1.45
N TYR A 575 -53.01 -4.34 -1.21
CA TYR A 575 -53.24 -5.01 0.08
C TYR A 575 -52.13 -6.01 0.44
N GLN A 576 -51.65 -6.79 -0.53
CA GLN A 576 -50.56 -7.73 -0.32
C GLN A 576 -49.24 -7.02 0.00
N LEU A 577 -48.94 -5.91 -0.68
CA LEU A 577 -47.73 -5.12 -0.46
C LEU A 577 -47.74 -4.43 0.91
N ASP A 578 -48.87 -3.85 1.33
CA ASP A 578 -49.02 -3.27 2.67
C ASP A 578 -48.81 -4.32 3.78
N ASN A 579 -49.34 -5.53 3.59
CA ASN A 579 -49.08 -6.65 4.51
C ASN A 579 -47.60 -7.04 4.54
N LYS A 580 -46.91 -7.07 3.40
CA LYS A 580 -45.47 -7.35 3.34
C LYS A 580 -44.65 -6.26 4.03
N LEU A 581 -45.00 -4.98 3.84
CA LEU A 581 -44.38 -3.85 4.53
C LEU A 581 -44.54 -3.95 6.06
N LYS A 582 -45.75 -4.29 6.54
CA LYS A 582 -46.02 -4.53 7.97
C LYS A 582 -45.23 -5.70 8.54
N GLN A 583 -45.06 -6.78 7.77
CA GLN A 583 -44.21 -7.90 8.16
C GLN A 583 -42.74 -7.48 8.28
N THR A 584 -42.23 -6.70 7.32
CA THR A 584 -40.87 -6.15 7.40
C THR A 584 -40.71 -5.24 8.62
N LEU A 585 -41.67 -4.36 8.91
CA LEU A 585 -41.64 -3.50 10.10
C LEU A 585 -41.59 -4.32 11.40
N GLY A 586 -42.41 -5.37 11.52
CA GLY A 586 -42.38 -6.28 12.66
C GLY A 586 -41.06 -7.04 12.79
N ALA A 587 -40.50 -7.50 11.66
CA ALA A 587 -39.19 -8.15 11.65
C ALA A 587 -38.07 -7.20 12.08
N ILE A 588 -38.11 -5.92 11.64
CA ILE A 588 -37.17 -4.90 12.09
C ILE A 588 -37.30 -4.65 13.60
N GLU A 589 -38.53 -4.60 14.12
CA GLU A 589 -38.78 -4.40 15.56
C GLU A 589 -38.22 -5.57 16.39
N GLU A 590 -38.44 -6.82 15.98
CA GLU A 590 -37.86 -8.01 16.63
C GLU A 590 -36.33 -8.03 16.58
N LEU A 591 -35.74 -7.65 15.43
CA LEU A 591 -34.29 -7.52 15.26
C LEU A 591 -33.69 -6.44 16.16
N SER A 592 -34.40 -5.31 16.31
CA SER A 592 -33.98 -4.20 17.17
C SER A 592 -33.99 -4.57 18.66
N ALA A 593 -34.89 -5.47 19.08
CA ALA A 593 -35.04 -5.88 20.48
C ALA A 593 -33.92 -6.81 20.99
N HIS A 594 -33.21 -7.50 20.10
CA HIS A 594 -32.25 -8.55 20.45
C HIS A 594 -30.79 -8.22 20.10
N ASN A 595 -30.50 -6.96 19.75
CA ASN A 595 -29.15 -6.38 19.75
C ASN A 595 -28.12 -7.20 18.94
N HIS A 596 -28.40 -7.38 17.65
CA HIS A 596 -27.65 -8.28 16.76
C HIS A 596 -26.39 -7.65 16.15
N ASN A 597 -25.39 -8.48 15.81
CA ASN A 597 -24.15 -8.08 15.11
C ASN A 597 -24.46 -7.48 13.71
N PRO A 598 -23.68 -6.49 13.22
CA PRO A 598 -23.78 -5.94 11.86
C PRO A 598 -23.94 -6.96 10.71
N GLN A 599 -23.34 -8.15 10.81
CA GLN A 599 -23.52 -9.21 9.81
C GLN A 599 -24.95 -9.75 9.74
N VAL A 600 -25.64 -9.81 10.88
CA VAL A 600 -27.06 -10.22 10.95
C VAL A 600 -27.94 -9.11 10.36
N LEU A 601 -27.61 -7.85 10.63
CA LEU A 601 -28.29 -6.69 10.04
C LEU A 601 -28.18 -6.70 8.51
N ARG A 602 -26.96 -6.87 8.00
CA ARG A 602 -26.69 -6.96 6.57
C ARG A 602 -27.39 -8.14 5.92
N SER A 603 -27.30 -9.32 6.55
CA SER A 603 -27.98 -10.53 6.07
C SER A 603 -29.49 -10.33 6.04
N PHE A 604 -30.07 -9.65 7.03
CA PHE A 604 -31.50 -9.32 7.04
C PHE A 604 -31.88 -8.40 5.88
N ILE A 605 -31.15 -7.31 5.65
CA ILE A 605 -31.44 -6.36 4.57
C ILE A 605 -31.29 -7.05 3.20
N GLU A 606 -30.24 -7.85 3.00
CA GLU A 606 -30.02 -8.63 1.78
C GLU A 606 -31.14 -9.66 1.56
N GLN A 607 -31.59 -10.33 2.62
CA GLN A 607 -32.72 -11.26 2.56
C GLN A 607 -34.04 -10.56 2.25
N GLU A 608 -34.32 -9.41 2.87
CA GLU A 608 -35.54 -8.65 2.58
C GLU A 608 -35.53 -8.10 1.16
N LEU A 609 -34.41 -7.56 0.66
CA LEU A 609 -34.26 -7.16 -0.75
C LEU A 609 -34.59 -8.31 -1.71
N LEU A 610 -34.06 -9.50 -1.44
CA LEU A 610 -34.36 -10.69 -2.24
C LEU A 610 -35.85 -11.06 -2.15
N SER A 611 -36.41 -11.04 -0.95
CA SER A 611 -37.82 -11.35 -0.71
C SER A 611 -38.75 -10.35 -1.40
N TYR A 612 -38.44 -9.05 -1.43
CA TYR A 612 -39.22 -8.05 -2.16
C TYR A 612 -39.14 -8.25 -3.67
N LYS A 613 -37.99 -8.69 -4.19
CA LYS A 613 -37.83 -9.03 -5.61
C LYS A 613 -38.65 -10.27 -6.00
N GLU A 614 -38.66 -11.30 -5.16
CA GLU A 614 -39.50 -12.48 -5.34
C GLU A 614 -40.99 -12.15 -5.22
N PHE A 615 -41.36 -11.34 -4.22
CA PHE A 615 -42.71 -10.85 -4.03
C PHE A 615 -43.22 -10.07 -5.25
N ALA A 616 -42.42 -9.13 -5.78
CA ALA A 616 -42.77 -8.38 -6.98
C ALA A 616 -43.03 -9.30 -8.19
N GLY A 617 -42.29 -10.40 -8.32
CA GLY A 617 -42.51 -11.40 -9.37
C GLY A 617 -43.75 -12.28 -9.16
N SER A 618 -44.35 -12.26 -7.97
CA SER A 618 -45.56 -13.03 -7.62
C SER A 618 -46.86 -12.24 -7.74
N LEU A 619 -46.79 -10.92 -7.96
CA LEU A 619 -47.95 -10.05 -8.10
C LEU A 619 -48.70 -10.31 -9.43
N GLU A 620 -50.02 -10.17 -9.40
CA GLU A 620 -50.87 -10.39 -10.57
C GLU A 620 -50.78 -9.19 -11.54
N LEU A 621 -50.36 -9.43 -12.78
CA LEU A 621 -50.20 -8.41 -13.83
C LEU A 621 -51.47 -7.59 -14.09
N GLU A 622 -52.65 -8.20 -13.92
CA GLU A 622 -53.96 -7.56 -14.13
C GLU A 622 -54.33 -6.56 -13.03
N HIS A 623 -53.64 -6.59 -11.89
CA HIS A 623 -53.86 -5.73 -10.72
C HIS A 623 -52.68 -4.79 -10.45
N GLN A 624 -51.76 -4.62 -11.40
CA GLN A 624 -50.60 -3.76 -11.23
C GLN A 624 -50.97 -2.28 -11.37
N THR A 625 -50.58 -1.46 -10.39
CA THR A 625 -50.91 -0.03 -10.32
C THR A 625 -49.65 0.81 -10.08
N ASP A 626 -49.69 2.09 -10.47
CA ASP A 626 -48.59 3.03 -10.23
C ASP A 626 -48.19 3.12 -8.74
N PRO A 627 -49.13 3.16 -7.75
CA PRO A 627 -48.77 3.12 -6.33
C PRO A 627 -48.00 1.87 -5.93
N THR A 628 -48.40 0.69 -6.42
CA THR A 628 -47.72 -0.58 -6.12
C THR A 628 -46.29 -0.57 -6.67
N GLN A 629 -46.09 -0.09 -7.91
CA GLN A 629 -44.78 -0.04 -8.54
C GLN A 629 -43.86 0.99 -7.87
N ASN A 630 -44.36 2.20 -7.60
CA ASN A 630 -43.59 3.26 -6.94
C ASN A 630 -43.16 2.84 -5.52
N SER A 631 -44.06 2.23 -4.74
CA SER A 631 -43.72 1.74 -3.40
C SER A 631 -42.66 0.64 -3.43
N LEU A 632 -42.69 -0.29 -4.39
CA LEU A 632 -41.65 -1.31 -4.56
C LEU A 632 -40.29 -0.71 -4.95
N GLU A 633 -40.27 0.31 -5.80
CA GLU A 633 -39.04 1.05 -6.15
C GLU A 633 -38.48 1.80 -4.93
N TRP A 634 -39.33 2.45 -4.14
CA TRP A 634 -38.92 3.15 -2.92
C TRP A 634 -38.38 2.20 -1.85
N VAL A 635 -39.01 1.04 -1.65
CA VAL A 635 -38.48 0.01 -0.72
C VAL A 635 -37.10 -0.43 -1.16
N ASN A 636 -36.90 -0.72 -2.46
CA ASN A 636 -35.58 -1.11 -2.97
C ASN A 636 -34.55 0.00 -2.74
N MET A 637 -34.89 1.26 -2.98
CA MET A 637 -33.99 2.39 -2.73
C MET A 637 -33.62 2.50 -1.24
N VAL A 638 -34.60 2.50 -0.35
CA VAL A 638 -34.40 2.61 1.11
C VAL A 638 -33.59 1.44 1.64
N MET A 639 -33.85 0.22 1.16
CA MET A 639 -33.11 -0.97 1.60
C MET A 639 -31.66 -0.99 1.09
N ASN A 640 -31.41 -0.53 -0.14
CA ASN A 640 -30.03 -0.40 -0.64
C ASN A 640 -29.25 0.70 0.11
N GLU A 641 -29.89 1.84 0.40
CA GLU A 641 -29.30 2.90 1.23
C GLU A 641 -28.97 2.37 2.64
N ALA A 642 -29.91 1.63 3.25
CA ALA A 642 -29.69 1.02 4.55
C ALA A 642 -28.58 -0.06 4.53
N LEU A 643 -28.41 -0.77 3.41
CA LEU A 643 -27.33 -1.74 3.23
C LEU A 643 -25.97 -1.05 3.19
N ASP A 644 -25.86 0.05 2.44
CA ASP A 644 -24.63 0.85 2.38
C ASP A 644 -24.31 1.50 3.74
N ASP A 645 -25.33 2.04 4.40
CA ASP A 645 -25.18 2.65 5.73
C ASP A 645 -24.82 1.64 6.81
N SER A 646 -25.22 0.37 6.68
CA SER A 646 -24.94 -0.67 7.67
C SER A 646 -23.43 -0.87 7.93
N ILE A 647 -22.58 -0.60 6.94
CA ILE A 647 -21.12 -0.68 7.05
C ILE A 647 -20.59 0.35 8.06
N ASN A 648 -21.23 1.51 8.16
CA ASN A 648 -20.84 2.55 9.12
C ASN A 648 -21.12 2.16 10.59
N TYR A 649 -21.84 1.05 10.81
CA TYR A 649 -22.12 0.48 12.13
C TYR A 649 -21.26 -0.76 12.44
N ASP A 650 -20.29 -1.10 11.59
CA ASP A 650 -19.26 -2.09 11.91
C ASP A 650 -18.36 -1.60 13.05
N ILE A 651 -17.96 -2.52 13.93
CA ILE A 651 -17.15 -2.19 15.12
C ILE A 651 -15.85 -1.48 14.73
N GLU A 652 -15.19 -1.93 13.66
CA GLU A 652 -13.96 -1.30 13.17
C GLU A 652 -14.18 0.15 12.75
N ASN A 653 -15.23 0.42 11.98
CA ASN A 653 -15.56 1.77 11.51
C ASN A 653 -16.02 2.68 12.66
N MET A 654 -16.87 2.18 13.57
CA MET A 654 -17.29 2.96 14.74
C MET A 654 -16.11 3.27 15.66
N MET A 655 -15.21 2.31 15.92
CA MET A 655 -14.04 2.58 16.77
C MET A 655 -13.05 3.52 16.07
N ALA A 656 -12.88 3.43 14.76
CA ALA A 656 -12.09 4.39 14.00
C ALA A 656 -12.68 5.81 14.07
N GLU A 657 -14.01 5.95 13.96
CA GLU A 657 -14.72 7.22 14.11
C GLU A 657 -14.62 7.77 15.53
N VAL A 658 -14.75 6.93 16.56
CA VAL A 658 -14.52 7.28 17.97
C VAL A 658 -13.12 7.84 18.17
N ILE A 659 -12.09 7.15 17.65
CA ILE A 659 -10.70 7.60 17.74
C ILE A 659 -10.56 8.98 17.11
N ARG A 660 -11.07 9.16 15.89
CA ARG A 660 -11.00 10.43 15.15
C ARG A 660 -11.68 11.56 15.93
N VAL A 661 -12.93 11.38 16.36
CA VAL A 661 -13.69 12.39 17.10
C VAL A 661 -13.02 12.73 18.43
N HIS A 662 -12.59 11.72 19.19
CA HIS A 662 -11.87 11.93 20.44
C HIS A 662 -10.57 12.74 20.23
N GLN A 663 -9.78 12.37 19.22
CA GLN A 663 -8.54 13.09 18.90
C GLN A 663 -8.81 14.54 18.50
N HIS A 664 -9.81 14.80 17.66
CA HIS A 664 -10.15 16.17 17.24
C HIS A 664 -10.64 17.03 18.41
N LEU A 665 -11.50 16.49 19.28
CA LEU A 665 -11.93 17.15 20.52
C LEU A 665 -10.74 17.50 21.40
N GLU A 666 -9.84 16.53 21.65
CA GLU A 666 -8.65 16.74 22.49
C GLU A 666 -7.65 17.72 21.89
N GLN A 667 -7.40 17.64 20.58
CA GLN A 667 -6.48 18.55 19.89
C GLN A 667 -6.99 19.99 19.95
N PHE A 668 -8.28 20.21 19.64
CA PHE A 668 -8.86 21.55 19.71
C PHE A 668 -8.89 22.07 21.16
N ARG A 669 -9.28 21.24 22.13
CA ARG A 669 -9.26 21.59 23.56
C ARG A 669 -7.87 22.02 24.03
N LYS A 670 -6.83 21.26 23.69
CA LYS A 670 -5.43 21.59 24.05
C LYS A 670 -4.91 22.84 23.34
N GLY A 671 -5.41 23.15 22.14
CA GLY A 671 -5.04 24.35 21.37
C GLY A 671 -5.81 25.61 21.75
N LEU A 672 -6.98 25.51 22.40
CA LEU A 672 -7.79 26.67 22.83
C LEU A 672 -6.98 27.73 23.61
N PRO A 673 -6.09 27.38 24.56
CA PRO A 673 -5.29 28.35 25.29
C PRO A 673 -4.41 29.23 24.40
N ASP A 674 -3.94 28.75 23.24
CA ASP A 674 -3.05 29.51 22.35
C ASP A 674 -3.78 30.74 21.78
N PHE A 675 -5.09 30.63 21.51
CA PHE A 675 -5.90 31.73 20.98
C PHE A 675 -6.10 32.89 21.99
N LYS A 676 -5.84 32.69 23.28
CA LYS A 676 -5.85 33.78 24.29
C LYS A 676 -4.86 34.89 23.96
N ALA A 677 -3.76 34.56 23.27
CA ALA A 677 -2.79 35.54 22.82
C ALA A 677 -3.35 36.46 21.72
N LEU A 678 -4.39 36.02 20.99
CA LEU A 678 -5.08 36.81 19.97
C LEU A 678 -6.18 37.67 20.61
N ASN A 679 -7.09 37.03 21.35
CA ASN A 679 -8.18 37.69 22.06
C ASN A 679 -8.46 36.96 23.38
N ASN A 680 -8.21 37.60 24.52
CA ASN A 680 -8.45 37.01 25.84
C ASN A 680 -9.87 37.23 26.38
N ASP A 681 -10.72 37.95 25.66
CA ASP A 681 -12.07 38.31 26.12
C ASP A 681 -13.12 37.22 25.81
N LEU A 682 -12.73 36.14 25.10
CA LEU A 682 -13.61 35.01 24.79
C LEU A 682 -13.72 34.02 25.96
N ASP A 683 -14.83 33.28 26.01
CA ASP A 683 -15.15 32.32 27.08
C ASP A 683 -14.48 30.95 26.86
N TYR A 684 -13.15 30.95 26.81
CA TYR A 684 -12.35 29.73 26.59
C TYR A 684 -12.61 28.65 27.64
N SER A 685 -12.86 29.04 28.90
CA SER A 685 -13.09 28.10 29.99
C SER A 685 -14.39 27.34 29.80
N SER A 686 -15.46 28.00 29.37
CA SER A 686 -16.73 27.34 29.05
C SER A 686 -16.57 26.38 27.87
N TRP A 687 -15.89 26.79 26.80
CA TRP A 687 -15.65 25.93 25.64
C TRP A 687 -14.77 24.73 25.96
N GLU A 688 -13.73 24.91 26.78
CA GLU A 688 -12.87 23.82 27.25
C GLU A 688 -13.66 22.79 28.06
N ASN A 689 -14.50 23.24 28.99
CA ASN A 689 -15.37 22.36 29.78
C ASN A 689 -16.36 21.59 28.89
N GLU A 690 -16.99 22.25 27.91
CA GLU A 690 -17.94 21.59 27.00
C GLU A 690 -17.26 20.50 26.17
N LEU A 691 -16.05 20.77 25.64
CA LEU A 691 -15.28 19.78 24.87
C LEU A 691 -14.81 18.62 25.76
N GLU A 692 -14.41 18.90 26.99
CA GLU A 692 -14.04 17.89 27.98
C GLU A 692 -15.22 16.99 28.35
N GLU A 693 -16.40 17.58 28.63
CA GLU A 693 -17.63 16.84 28.89
C GLU A 693 -18.01 15.93 27.71
N GLN A 694 -17.92 16.44 26.47
CA GLN A 694 -18.20 15.65 25.27
C GLN A 694 -17.20 14.49 25.08
N ARG A 695 -15.90 14.75 25.28
CA ARG A 695 -14.85 13.73 25.23
C ARG A 695 -15.09 12.62 26.25
N ASP A 696 -15.33 12.99 27.51
CA ASP A 696 -15.50 12.02 28.61
C ASP A 696 -16.79 11.23 28.44
N HIS A 697 -17.86 11.89 27.99
CA HIS A 697 -19.10 11.19 27.67
C HIS A 697 -18.94 10.25 26.47
N LEU A 698 -18.13 10.57 25.46
CA LEU A 698 -17.83 9.65 24.37
C LEU A 698 -17.14 8.37 24.89
N ILE A 699 -16.15 8.50 25.78
CA ILE A 699 -15.49 7.35 26.44
C ILE A 699 -16.53 6.51 27.21
N GLN A 700 -17.44 7.17 27.92
CA GLN A 700 -18.53 6.52 28.64
C GLN A 700 -19.47 5.74 27.70
N LEU A 701 -19.87 6.33 26.58
CA LEU A 701 -20.73 5.69 25.59
C LEU A 701 -20.06 4.46 24.97
N VAL A 702 -18.75 4.52 24.70
CA VAL A 702 -18.00 3.38 24.17
C VAL A 702 -17.92 2.26 25.20
N ALA A 703 -17.61 2.57 26.46
CA ALA A 703 -17.59 1.58 27.53
C ALA A 703 -18.97 0.91 27.72
N GLN A 704 -20.05 1.69 27.66
CA GLN A 704 -21.42 1.16 27.70
C GLN A 704 -21.73 0.29 26.48
N TYR A 705 -21.31 0.71 25.29
CA TYR A 705 -21.47 -0.06 24.06
C TYR A 705 -20.78 -1.42 24.15
N ILE A 706 -19.51 -1.46 24.60
CA ILE A 706 -18.74 -2.70 24.78
C ILE A 706 -19.48 -3.70 25.67
N ILE A 707 -20.04 -3.23 26.79
CA ILE A 707 -20.79 -4.07 27.73
C ILE A 707 -22.12 -4.53 27.13
N LYS A 708 -22.87 -3.61 26.53
CA LYS A 708 -24.16 -3.89 25.90
C LYS A 708 -24.02 -4.96 24.81
N GLU A 709 -22.91 -4.93 24.07
CA GLU A 709 -22.60 -5.86 22.99
C GLU A 709 -21.79 -7.09 23.39
N GLY A 710 -21.38 -7.20 24.65
CA GLY A 710 -20.59 -8.33 25.13
C GLY A 710 -19.25 -8.51 24.43
N LEU A 711 -18.61 -7.40 24.02
CA LEU A 711 -17.35 -7.42 23.27
C LEU A 711 -16.17 -7.70 24.21
N ASP A 712 -15.22 -8.53 23.77
CA ASP A 712 -14.01 -8.81 24.54
C ASP A 712 -13.04 -7.63 24.41
N LEU A 713 -12.71 -7.01 25.54
CA LEU A 713 -11.83 -5.84 25.61
C LEU A 713 -10.47 -6.08 24.93
N HIS A 714 -9.91 -7.28 25.09
CA HIS A 714 -8.56 -7.59 24.64
C HIS A 714 -8.51 -8.17 23.22
N LYS A 715 -9.51 -8.98 22.85
CA LYS A 715 -9.58 -9.64 21.55
C LYS A 715 -10.27 -8.77 20.49
N ASP A 716 -11.39 -8.13 20.83
CA ASP A 716 -12.24 -7.45 19.85
C ASP A 716 -11.97 -5.93 19.83
N ILE A 717 -11.60 -5.31 20.95
CA ILE A 717 -11.42 -3.86 21.05
C ILE A 717 -9.96 -3.41 20.99
N LYS A 718 -9.07 -3.97 21.82
CA LYS A 718 -7.66 -3.55 21.91
C LYS A 718 -6.93 -3.47 20.55
N PRO A 719 -7.11 -4.40 19.58
CA PRO A 719 -6.44 -4.31 18.29
C PRO A 719 -6.82 -3.08 17.47
N LEU A 720 -7.96 -2.45 17.74
CA LEU A 720 -8.45 -1.27 17.02
C LEU A 720 -7.80 0.03 17.53
N PHE A 721 -7.14 0.01 18.69
CA PHE A 721 -6.54 1.17 19.35
C PHE A 721 -5.01 1.12 19.42
N LEU A 722 -4.34 0.42 18.49
CA LEU A 722 -2.88 0.21 18.51
C LEU A 722 -2.05 1.50 18.66
N ASN A 723 -2.48 2.59 18.03
CA ASN A 723 -1.82 3.91 18.11
C ASN A 723 -2.45 4.85 19.15
N ASN A 724 -3.39 4.36 19.95
CA ASN A 724 -4.21 5.14 20.89
C ASN A 724 -4.34 4.42 22.24
N SER A 725 -3.23 3.94 22.78
CA SER A 725 -3.19 3.14 24.02
C SER A 725 -3.80 3.85 25.23
N ASP A 726 -3.61 5.17 25.33
CA ASP A 726 -4.10 5.96 26.47
C ASP A 726 -5.63 6.10 26.45
N LEU A 727 -6.22 6.23 25.26
CA LEU A 727 -7.67 6.22 25.08
C LEU A 727 -8.23 4.83 25.39
N TYR A 728 -7.58 3.78 24.89
CA TYR A 728 -7.95 2.40 25.21
C TYR A 728 -7.92 2.14 26.72
N ALA A 729 -6.88 2.57 27.43
CA ALA A 729 -6.76 2.38 28.88
C ALA A 729 -7.92 3.04 29.66
N GLN A 730 -8.36 4.22 29.23
CA GLN A 730 -9.53 4.90 29.81
C GLN A 730 -10.82 4.12 29.56
N ILE A 731 -11.03 3.67 28.32
CA ILE A 731 -12.19 2.85 27.94
C ILE A 731 -12.19 1.52 28.71
N GLU A 732 -11.05 0.83 28.78
CA GLU A 732 -10.86 -0.44 29.48
C GLU A 732 -11.18 -0.31 30.97
N GLY A 733 -10.59 0.70 31.65
CA GLY A 733 -10.83 0.93 33.06
C GLY A 733 -12.30 1.20 33.37
N LEU A 734 -12.97 2.02 32.54
CA LEU A 734 -14.38 2.34 32.72
C LEU A 734 -15.29 1.15 32.39
N ALA A 735 -15.01 0.40 31.32
CA ALA A 735 -15.77 -0.79 30.95
C ALA A 735 -15.68 -1.88 32.04
N ILE A 736 -14.49 -2.13 32.59
CA ILE A 736 -14.32 -3.05 33.73
C ILE A 736 -15.12 -2.56 34.95
N GLY A 737 -15.07 -1.26 35.26
CA GLY A 737 -15.83 -0.67 36.37
C GLY A 737 -17.35 -0.78 36.20
N LEU A 738 -17.84 -0.77 34.96
CA LEU A 738 -19.26 -0.94 34.61
C LEU A 738 -19.69 -2.42 34.47
N GLY A 739 -18.75 -3.38 34.61
CA GLY A 739 -19.08 -4.81 34.67
C GLY A 739 -18.59 -5.66 33.48
N ALA A 740 -17.74 -5.13 32.59
CA ALA A 740 -17.07 -5.95 31.58
C ALA A 740 -16.13 -6.99 32.23
N ILE A 741 -15.96 -8.14 31.58
CA ILE A 741 -15.07 -9.20 32.09
C ILE A 741 -13.63 -8.67 32.07
N ASN A 742 -13.00 -8.62 33.24
CA ASN A 742 -11.59 -8.26 33.35
C ASN A 742 -10.73 -9.30 32.60
N PRO A 743 -9.95 -8.92 31.58
CA PRO A 743 -9.09 -9.84 30.83
C PRO A 743 -8.13 -10.65 31.71
N ALA A 744 -7.66 -10.07 32.81
CA ALA A 744 -6.81 -10.76 33.79
C ALA A 744 -7.53 -11.95 34.44
N ASN A 745 -8.85 -11.89 34.63
CA ASN A 745 -9.63 -13.01 35.18
C ASN A 745 -9.74 -14.16 34.19
N ILE A 746 -9.83 -13.88 32.89
CA ILE A 746 -9.81 -14.91 31.84
C ILE A 746 -8.46 -15.61 31.82
N GLU A 747 -7.37 -14.86 31.92
CA GLU A 747 -6.02 -15.40 31.94
C GLU A 747 -5.74 -16.22 33.22
N ILE A 748 -6.22 -15.76 34.37
CA ILE A 748 -6.18 -16.53 35.63
C ILE A 748 -6.97 -17.83 35.50
N ALA A 749 -8.17 -17.83 34.91
CA ALA A 749 -8.97 -19.03 34.70
C ALA A 749 -8.23 -20.03 33.78
N ARG A 750 -7.58 -19.55 32.73
CA ARG A 750 -6.77 -20.38 31.81
C ARG A 750 -5.53 -20.97 32.50
N LEU A 751 -4.84 -20.17 33.32
CA LEU A 751 -3.71 -20.62 34.12
C LEU A 751 -4.14 -21.68 35.14
N ASN A 752 -5.29 -21.49 35.80
CA ASN A 752 -5.84 -22.47 36.74
C ASN A 752 -6.14 -23.81 36.05
N SER A 753 -6.75 -23.79 34.86
CA SER A 753 -6.98 -25.01 34.06
C SER A 753 -5.66 -25.71 33.71
N THR A 754 -4.63 -24.96 33.34
CA THR A 754 -3.29 -25.52 33.07
C THR A 754 -2.68 -26.14 34.33
N ILE A 755 -2.85 -25.50 35.49
CA ILE A 755 -2.36 -26.02 36.78
C ILE A 755 -3.07 -27.33 37.15
N GLU A 756 -4.38 -27.43 36.94
CA GLU A 756 -5.15 -28.65 37.20
C GLU A 756 -4.66 -29.83 36.33
N GLU A 757 -4.35 -29.57 35.06
CA GLU A 757 -3.83 -30.57 34.12
C GLU A 757 -2.42 -31.04 34.53
N LEU A 758 -1.52 -30.11 34.87
CA LEU A 758 -0.18 -30.44 35.37
C LEU A 758 -0.24 -31.22 36.70
N GLN A 759 -1.17 -30.89 37.59
CA GLN A 759 -1.39 -31.65 38.82
C GLN A 759 -1.87 -33.07 38.54
N SER A 760 -2.68 -33.28 37.49
CA SER A 760 -3.08 -34.62 37.07
C SER A 760 -1.90 -35.44 36.56
N GLN A 761 -1.07 -34.84 35.70
CA GLN A 761 0.14 -35.50 35.19
C GLN A 761 1.11 -35.86 36.32
N LEU A 762 1.27 -34.99 37.33
CA LEU A 762 2.11 -35.25 38.49
C LEU A 762 1.58 -36.43 39.33
N ARG A 763 0.26 -36.55 39.50
CA ARG A 763 -0.36 -37.70 40.19
C ARG A 763 -0.07 -39.01 39.46
N ASP A 764 -0.21 -39.04 38.14
CA ASP A 764 0.06 -40.22 37.33
C ASP A 764 1.54 -40.64 37.41
N LEU A 765 2.46 -39.67 37.33
CA LEU A 765 3.89 -39.94 37.48
C LEU A 765 4.26 -40.46 38.88
N THR A 766 3.59 -39.94 39.91
CA THR A 766 3.80 -40.37 41.29
C THR A 766 3.34 -41.83 41.49
N GLU A 767 2.22 -42.21 40.89
CA GLU A 767 1.72 -43.59 40.94
C GLU A 767 2.64 -44.54 40.14
N GLN A 768 3.14 -44.11 38.98
CA GLN A 768 4.14 -44.88 38.22
C GLN A 768 5.42 -45.11 39.02
N ASN A 769 5.93 -44.08 39.71
CA ASN A 769 7.11 -44.22 40.55
C ASN A 769 6.87 -45.16 41.73
N LYS A 770 5.68 -45.14 42.34
CA LYS A 770 5.31 -46.07 43.40
C LYS A 770 5.28 -47.52 42.91
N ILE A 771 4.69 -47.78 41.74
CA ILE A 771 4.68 -49.11 41.11
C ILE A 771 6.11 -49.58 40.80
N LEU A 772 6.97 -48.66 40.36
CA LEU A 772 8.37 -48.95 40.07
C LEU A 772 9.16 -49.26 41.36
N GLU A 773 8.93 -48.52 42.44
CA GLU A 773 9.52 -48.78 43.76
C GLU A 773 9.08 -50.15 44.31
N GLU A 774 7.80 -50.51 44.19
CA GLU A 774 7.29 -51.84 44.55
C GLU A 774 7.98 -52.94 43.73
N SER A 775 8.16 -52.75 42.42
CA SER A 775 8.87 -53.69 41.55
C SER A 775 10.35 -53.84 41.91
N VAL A 776 11.02 -52.75 42.32
CA VAL A 776 12.41 -52.78 42.79
C VAL A 776 12.52 -53.57 44.11
N ILE A 777 11.56 -53.41 45.02
CA ILE A 777 11.51 -54.18 46.28
C ILE A 777 11.34 -55.68 45.98
N GLU A 778 10.44 -56.05 45.06
CA GLU A 778 10.24 -57.44 44.65
C GLU A 778 11.51 -58.04 44.04
N LEU A 779 12.17 -57.33 43.13
CA LEU A 779 13.44 -57.76 42.54
C LEU A 779 14.54 -57.95 43.60
N HIS A 780 14.62 -57.05 44.59
CA HIS A 780 15.58 -57.16 45.68
C HIS A 780 15.30 -58.38 46.59
N SER A 781 14.03 -58.70 46.79
CA SER A 781 13.61 -59.90 47.53
C SER A 781 13.94 -61.21 46.79
N ALA A 782 13.79 -61.22 45.47
CA ALA A 782 14.16 -62.34 44.61
C ALA A 782 15.68 -62.55 44.58
N GLN A 783 16.45 -61.45 44.46
CA GLN A 783 17.91 -61.49 44.54
C GLN A 783 18.39 -62.04 45.89
N SER A 784 17.78 -61.59 46.99
CA SER A 784 18.10 -62.10 48.34
C SER A 784 17.79 -63.59 48.49
N SER A 785 16.75 -64.08 47.82
CA SER A 785 16.39 -65.51 47.83
C SER A 785 17.38 -66.34 47.02
N LEU A 786 17.81 -65.84 45.86
CA LEU A 786 18.87 -66.45 45.05
C LEU A 786 20.22 -66.49 45.78
N GLU A 787 20.57 -65.44 46.53
CA GLU A 787 21.78 -65.42 47.37
C GLU A 787 21.71 -66.44 48.51
N ARG A 788 20.54 -66.61 49.13
CA ARG A 788 20.32 -67.69 50.11
C ARG A 788 20.44 -69.07 49.48
N GLU A 789 19.92 -69.27 48.28
CA GLU A 789 20.04 -70.53 47.55
C GLU A 789 21.52 -70.83 47.21
N ASN A 790 22.26 -69.82 46.71
CA ASN A 790 23.69 -69.95 46.44
C ASN A 790 24.52 -70.23 47.70
N SER A 791 24.20 -69.58 48.83
CA SER A 791 24.86 -69.89 50.10
C SER A 791 24.53 -71.30 50.61
N THR A 792 23.32 -71.80 50.34
CA THR A 792 22.91 -73.19 50.66
C THR A 792 23.67 -74.19 49.81
N ILE A 793 23.75 -73.96 48.50
CA ILE A 793 24.56 -74.77 47.57
C ILE A 793 26.05 -74.73 47.94
N ASN A 794 26.59 -73.58 48.37
CA ASN A 794 27.96 -73.48 48.85
C ASN A 794 28.17 -74.28 50.14
N ARG A 795 27.19 -74.27 51.05
CA ARG A 795 27.22 -75.07 52.28
C ARG A 795 27.08 -76.56 51.99
N GLU A 796 26.28 -76.96 51.00
CA GLU A 796 26.22 -78.32 50.49
C GLU A 796 27.54 -78.74 49.84
N ASN A 797 28.20 -77.86 49.10
CA ASN A 797 29.53 -78.10 48.55
C ASN A 797 30.60 -78.22 49.65
N GLU A 798 30.51 -77.45 50.73
CA GLU A 798 31.38 -77.60 51.91
C GLU A 798 31.13 -78.92 52.65
N VAL A 799 29.87 -79.33 52.79
CA VAL A 799 29.49 -80.64 53.33
C VAL A 799 29.95 -81.77 52.43
N LEU A 800 29.86 -81.63 51.10
CA LEU A 800 30.40 -82.57 50.12
C LEU A 800 31.94 -82.62 50.20
N ARG A 801 32.61 -81.48 50.41
CA ARG A 801 34.07 -81.44 50.63
C ARG A 801 34.47 -82.09 51.96
N ALA A 802 33.68 -81.90 53.02
CA ALA A 802 33.87 -82.57 54.31
C ALA A 802 33.61 -84.08 54.19
N ASN A 803 32.62 -84.49 53.40
CA ASN A 803 32.36 -85.89 53.06
C ASN A 803 33.49 -86.48 52.20
N ILE A 804 34.05 -85.72 51.25
CA ILE A 804 35.25 -86.12 50.50
C ILE A 804 36.47 -86.25 51.42
N SER A 805 36.61 -85.39 52.44
CA SER A 805 37.67 -85.48 53.44
C SER A 805 37.50 -86.68 54.38
N ASN A 806 36.27 -86.98 54.80
CA ASN A 806 35.96 -88.15 55.61
C ASN A 806 36.08 -89.45 54.80
N LEU A 807 35.61 -89.47 53.54
CA LEU A 807 35.86 -90.55 52.58
C LEU A 807 37.34 -90.69 52.24
N SER A 808 38.13 -89.61 52.26
CA SER A 808 39.59 -89.64 52.08
C SER A 808 40.29 -90.30 53.28
N SER A 809 39.84 -90.00 54.50
CA SER A 809 40.27 -90.65 55.74
C SER A 809 39.88 -92.15 55.80
N GLU A 810 38.67 -92.47 55.36
CA GLU A 810 38.19 -93.85 55.21
C GLU A 810 38.94 -94.60 54.10
N ASN A 811 39.28 -93.93 52.99
CA ASN A 811 40.10 -94.47 51.89
C ASN A 811 41.57 -94.67 52.28
N VAL A 812 42.10 -93.93 53.24
CA VAL A 812 43.45 -94.20 53.81
C VAL A 812 43.43 -95.49 54.66
N GLN A 813 42.32 -95.81 55.34
CA GLN A 813 42.16 -97.07 56.08
C GLN A 813 41.73 -98.26 55.20
N LEU A 814 40.89 -98.06 54.19
CA LEU A 814 40.55 -99.07 53.17
C LEU A 814 41.74 -99.35 52.23
N GLY A 815 42.53 -98.33 51.92
CA GLY A 815 43.76 -98.42 51.12
C GLY A 815 44.83 -99.33 51.74
N LYS A 816 44.88 -99.45 53.07
CA LYS A 816 45.76 -100.40 53.77
C LYS A 816 45.30 -101.86 53.67
N LYS A 817 44.00 -102.13 53.46
CA LYS A 817 43.43 -103.49 53.41
C LYS A 817 43.12 -104.00 52.00
N LEU A 818 42.85 -103.11 51.03
CA LEU A 818 42.70 -103.48 49.62
C LEU A 818 44.03 -103.65 48.88
N GLN A 819 45.14 -103.10 49.39
CA GLN A 819 46.52 -103.29 48.90
C GLN A 819 47.03 -104.71 49.07
N GLU A 820 46.44 -105.49 49.96
CA GLU A 820 46.89 -106.86 50.17
C GLU A 820 46.11 -107.88 49.32
N GLN A 821 44.82 -107.70 49.06
CA GLN A 821 44.01 -108.85 48.59
C GLN A 821 42.96 -108.63 47.49
N ALA A 822 42.66 -107.41 47.05
CA ALA A 822 41.84 -107.21 45.85
C ALA A 822 42.58 -106.39 44.76
N GLN A 823 43.55 -105.55 45.12
CA GLN A 823 44.36 -104.79 44.16
C GLN A 823 45.38 -105.63 43.38
N ARG A 824 45.54 -106.92 43.72
CA ARG A 824 46.19 -107.96 42.89
C ARG A 824 45.23 -108.70 41.94
N ALA A 825 43.91 -108.45 41.96
CA ALA A 825 42.95 -109.18 41.12
C ALA A 825 41.96 -108.28 40.35
N PHE A 826 41.74 -107.03 40.77
CA PHE A 826 40.98 -106.04 40.00
C PHE A 826 41.86 -105.22 39.02
N ARG A 827 43.19 -105.17 39.26
CA ARG A 827 44.19 -104.64 38.29
C ARG A 827 44.17 -105.40 36.96
N ASP A 828 43.73 -106.67 36.95
CA ASP A 828 43.76 -107.55 35.78
C ASP A 828 42.57 -107.35 34.81
N VAL A 829 41.47 -106.74 35.25
CA VAL A 829 40.30 -106.47 34.37
C VAL A 829 40.40 -105.09 33.73
N HIS A 830 40.77 -104.06 34.49
CA HIS A 830 40.88 -102.69 33.96
C HIS A 830 42.16 -102.43 33.14
N ALA A 831 43.20 -103.25 33.31
CA ALA A 831 44.34 -103.31 32.38
C ALA A 831 43.99 -104.02 31.05
N SER A 832 42.97 -104.88 31.04
CA SER A 832 42.51 -105.55 29.82
C SER A 832 41.61 -104.66 28.97
N GLU A 833 40.89 -103.69 29.56
CA GLU A 833 39.94 -102.85 28.81
C GLU A 833 40.61 -101.68 28.08
N ASN A 834 41.59 -101.01 28.69
CA ASN A 834 42.38 -99.96 28.03
C ASN A 834 43.51 -100.52 27.13
N GLU A 835 44.00 -101.75 27.40
CA GLU A 835 44.85 -102.47 26.43
C GLU A 835 44.00 -103.09 25.30
N ASN A 836 42.71 -103.41 25.50
CA ASN A 836 41.80 -103.86 24.42
C ASN A 836 41.46 -102.76 23.41
N ILE A 837 41.36 -101.50 23.84
CA ILE A 837 41.16 -100.38 22.90
C ILE A 837 42.43 -100.17 22.05
N ARG A 838 43.62 -100.25 22.67
CA ARG A 838 44.93 -100.15 22.00
C ARG A 838 45.26 -101.37 21.11
N LEU A 839 44.93 -102.58 21.57
CA LEU A 839 45.10 -103.83 20.82
C LEU A 839 44.08 -103.95 19.68
N LYS A 840 42.86 -103.42 19.82
CA LYS A 840 41.90 -103.35 18.70
C LYS A 840 42.39 -102.48 17.55
N GLU A 841 43.12 -101.39 17.81
CA GLU A 841 43.74 -100.58 16.74
C GLU A 841 44.93 -101.27 16.05
N ILE A 842 45.67 -102.15 16.76
CA ILE A 842 46.80 -102.91 16.20
C ILE A 842 46.33 -104.22 15.52
N LEU A 843 45.35 -104.94 16.08
CA LEU A 843 44.79 -106.18 15.49
C LEU A 843 43.91 -105.92 14.25
N ASN A 844 43.26 -104.75 14.18
CA ASN A 844 42.49 -104.37 12.98
C ASN A 844 43.38 -103.84 11.83
N ASN A 845 44.69 -103.69 12.05
CA ASN A 845 45.66 -103.35 11.02
C ASN A 845 46.72 -104.45 10.92
N ASP A 846 46.47 -105.39 10.01
CA ASP A 846 47.31 -106.58 9.76
C ASP A 846 48.81 -106.24 9.61
N THR A 847 49.11 -105.04 9.10
CA THR A 847 50.48 -104.54 8.94
C THR A 847 51.16 -104.25 10.28
N GLU A 848 50.44 -103.66 11.23
CA GLU A 848 50.98 -103.32 12.57
C GLU A 848 51.16 -104.56 13.44
N LEU A 849 50.25 -105.53 13.31
CA LEU A 849 50.32 -106.81 14.02
C LEU A 849 51.57 -107.62 13.60
N GLN A 850 51.81 -107.69 12.30
CA GLN A 850 53.00 -108.37 11.75
C GLN A 850 54.30 -107.64 12.15
N CYS A 851 54.33 -106.31 12.11
CA CYS A 851 55.48 -105.53 12.59
C CYS A 851 55.78 -105.78 14.08
N GLN A 852 54.76 -105.83 14.93
CA GLN A 852 54.91 -106.06 16.37
C GLN A 852 55.44 -107.47 16.70
N LEU A 853 54.94 -108.50 16.03
CA LEU A 853 55.45 -109.88 16.18
C LEU A 853 56.93 -109.97 15.82
N LEU A 854 57.34 -109.25 14.78
CA LEU A 854 58.67 -109.34 14.21
C LEU A 854 59.70 -108.51 14.99
N VAL A 855 59.30 -107.35 15.54
CA VAL A 855 60.09 -106.61 16.55
C VAL A 855 60.41 -107.50 17.75
N LYS A 856 59.40 -108.17 18.33
CA LYS A 856 59.58 -108.99 19.54
C LYS A 856 60.34 -110.29 19.30
N THR A 857 60.11 -110.97 18.17
CA THR A 857 60.64 -112.33 17.96
C THR A 857 61.94 -112.38 17.18
N LYS A 858 62.31 -111.33 16.43
CA LYS A 858 63.52 -111.33 15.59
C LYS A 858 64.44 -110.13 15.82
N LEU A 859 63.95 -108.89 15.70
CA LEU A 859 64.81 -107.71 15.76
C LEU A 859 65.38 -107.46 17.17
N ILE A 860 64.56 -107.58 18.22
CA ILE A 860 65.03 -107.45 19.61
C ILE A 860 66.09 -108.53 19.93
N PRO A 861 65.85 -109.84 19.72
CA PRO A 861 66.86 -110.86 19.98
C PRO A 861 68.19 -110.66 19.22
N LEU A 862 68.14 -110.32 17.92
CA LEU A 862 69.36 -110.08 17.14
C LEU A 862 70.16 -108.87 17.64
N THR A 863 69.46 -107.80 18.05
CA THR A 863 70.09 -106.59 18.60
C THR A 863 70.67 -106.85 19.98
N GLN A 864 69.96 -107.62 20.82
CA GLN A 864 70.44 -108.05 22.14
C GLN A 864 71.71 -108.89 22.05
N ASP A 865 71.71 -109.90 21.18
CA ASP A 865 72.87 -110.78 21.00
C ASP A 865 74.10 -110.00 20.55
N TYR A 866 73.92 -109.02 19.67
CA TYR A 866 75.02 -108.17 19.22
C TYR A 866 75.49 -107.18 20.30
N LEU A 867 74.58 -106.60 21.08
CA LEU A 867 74.94 -105.79 22.24
C LEU A 867 75.72 -106.55 23.30
N ILE A 868 75.30 -107.79 23.58
CA ILE A 868 76.04 -108.67 24.50
C ILE A 868 77.44 -108.92 23.95
N HIS A 869 77.56 -109.13 22.64
CA HIS A 869 78.86 -109.29 22.02
C HIS A 869 79.74 -108.03 22.16
N LEU A 870 79.22 -106.85 21.84
CA LEU A 870 79.94 -105.58 21.98
C LEU A 870 80.31 -105.29 23.43
N ALA A 871 79.40 -105.51 24.38
CA ALA A 871 79.67 -105.41 25.81
C ALA A 871 80.82 -106.33 26.24
N THR A 872 80.89 -107.55 25.67
CA THR A 872 81.98 -108.50 25.93
C THR A 872 83.31 -107.97 25.39
N GLU A 873 83.29 -107.34 24.22
CA GLU A 873 84.48 -106.75 23.62
C GLU A 873 84.95 -105.50 24.40
N ILE A 874 84.02 -104.68 24.89
CA ILE A 874 84.29 -103.52 25.76
C ILE A 874 84.88 -103.98 27.10
N LYS A 875 84.33 -105.06 27.68
CA LYS A 875 84.93 -105.66 28.87
C LYS A 875 86.40 -106.01 28.64
N HIS A 876 86.72 -106.62 27.51
CA HIS A 876 88.10 -107.03 27.25
C HIS A 876 89.07 -105.89 26.90
N THR A 877 88.60 -104.82 26.28
CA THR A 877 89.47 -103.80 25.66
C THR A 877 89.44 -102.43 26.33
N VAL A 878 88.41 -102.15 27.14
CA VAL A 878 88.17 -100.82 27.72
C VAL A 878 88.01 -100.89 29.23
N ASN A 879 87.15 -101.80 29.74
CA ASN A 879 86.89 -101.92 31.17
C ASN A 879 86.77 -103.40 31.61
N PRO A 880 87.87 -104.04 32.04
CA PRO A 880 87.92 -105.44 32.47
C PRO A 880 86.94 -105.81 33.59
N ASP A 881 86.57 -104.85 34.42
CA ASP A 881 85.72 -105.06 35.58
C ASP A 881 84.23 -105.06 35.24
N LEU A 882 83.87 -104.79 33.98
CA LEU A 882 82.49 -104.75 33.52
C LEU A 882 81.79 -106.12 33.70
N VAL A 883 80.62 -106.11 34.34
CA VAL A 883 79.82 -107.32 34.60
C VAL A 883 78.73 -107.46 33.52
N ILE A 884 78.85 -108.46 32.66
CA ILE A 884 77.89 -108.69 31.57
C ILE A 884 76.87 -109.73 32.00
N ASN A 885 75.68 -109.25 32.37
CA ASN A 885 74.54 -110.09 32.65
C ASN A 885 73.62 -110.13 31.42
N LYS A 886 73.62 -111.27 30.71
CA LYS A 886 72.78 -111.47 29.51
C LYS A 886 71.28 -111.40 29.78
N GLN A 887 70.84 -111.70 31.01
CA GLN A 887 69.43 -111.59 31.39
C GLN A 887 69.02 -110.15 31.75
N ASN A 888 69.97 -109.23 31.98
CA ASN A 888 69.66 -107.86 32.36
C ASN A 888 70.48 -106.84 31.56
N LEU A 889 70.25 -106.82 30.25
CA LEU A 889 71.03 -106.05 29.28
C LEU A 889 70.96 -104.53 29.52
N SER A 890 69.85 -104.01 30.06
CA SER A 890 69.70 -102.57 30.36
C SER A 890 70.71 -102.08 31.40
N ASN A 891 70.99 -102.89 32.43
CA ASN A 891 72.04 -102.55 33.41
C ASN A 891 73.42 -102.57 32.76
N VAL A 892 73.68 -103.54 31.88
CA VAL A 892 74.95 -103.61 31.13
C VAL A 892 75.14 -102.37 30.25
N ILE A 893 74.08 -101.89 29.60
CA ILE A 893 74.11 -100.66 28.79
C ILE A 893 74.41 -99.44 29.65
N GLU A 894 73.72 -99.27 30.78
CA GLU A 894 74.01 -98.18 31.71
C GLU A 894 75.43 -98.22 32.27
N ASP A 895 75.91 -99.39 32.68
CA ASP A 895 77.24 -99.54 33.27
C ASP A 895 78.33 -99.22 32.24
N ILE A 896 78.10 -99.51 30.95
CA ILE A 896 78.99 -99.11 29.87
C ILE A 896 78.90 -97.61 29.58
N HIS A 897 77.70 -97.02 29.56
CA HIS A 897 77.53 -95.57 29.36
C HIS A 897 78.16 -94.75 30.50
N LYS A 898 78.28 -95.30 31.72
CA LYS A 898 78.98 -94.70 32.88
C LYS A 898 80.51 -94.79 32.79
N ILE A 899 81.08 -95.40 31.75
CA ILE A 899 82.54 -95.43 31.55
C ILE A 899 82.99 -94.07 31.01
N ASP A 900 83.51 -93.24 31.91
CA ASP A 900 83.92 -91.86 31.61
C ASP A 900 85.19 -91.76 30.74
N VAL A 901 86.11 -92.74 30.81
CA VAL A 901 87.41 -92.71 30.11
C VAL A 901 87.56 -93.91 29.18
N TRP A 902 87.73 -93.66 27.88
CA TRP A 902 87.99 -94.69 26.87
C TRP A 902 89.42 -94.57 26.34
N PRO A 903 90.13 -95.69 26.05
CA PRO A 903 91.44 -95.65 25.44
C PRO A 903 91.40 -94.90 24.10
N ASP A 904 92.34 -93.98 23.88
CA ASP A 904 92.33 -93.07 22.73
C ASP A 904 93.01 -93.72 21.51
N ASN A 905 92.39 -94.80 21.00
CA ASN A 905 92.81 -95.45 19.76
C ASN A 905 91.60 -95.69 18.84
N GLU A 906 91.87 -95.80 17.54
CA GLU A 906 90.81 -95.87 16.52
C GLU A 906 89.87 -97.07 16.75
N SER A 907 90.38 -98.20 17.23
CA SER A 907 89.60 -99.43 17.45
C SER A 907 88.59 -99.27 18.60
N THR A 908 88.98 -98.67 19.72
CA THR A 908 88.10 -98.46 20.89
C THR A 908 87.10 -97.33 20.64
N SER A 909 87.47 -96.30 19.87
CA SER A 909 86.54 -95.25 19.43
C SER A 909 85.43 -95.81 18.53
N ILE A 910 85.79 -96.67 17.56
CA ILE A 910 84.80 -97.35 16.71
C ILE A 910 83.93 -98.32 17.53
N LEU A 911 84.52 -99.02 18.50
CA LEU A 911 83.78 -99.93 19.38
C LEU A 911 82.75 -99.19 20.24
N LYS A 912 83.13 -98.05 20.81
CA LYS A 912 82.21 -97.16 21.53
C LYS A 912 81.06 -96.71 20.62
N LYS A 913 81.41 -96.22 19.43
CA LYS A 913 80.42 -95.78 18.45
C LYS A 913 79.44 -96.89 18.04
N LYS A 914 79.94 -98.12 17.81
CA LYS A 914 79.08 -99.30 17.55
C LYS A 914 78.16 -99.59 18.73
N PHE A 915 78.69 -99.53 19.95
CA PHE A 915 77.90 -99.81 21.14
C PHE A 915 76.79 -98.78 21.34
N ASP A 916 77.12 -97.49 21.30
CA ASP A 916 76.17 -96.39 21.48
C ASP A 916 75.06 -96.42 20.41
N ILE A 917 75.42 -96.78 19.17
CA ILE A 917 74.44 -96.92 18.09
C ILE A 917 73.52 -98.11 18.35
N VAL A 918 74.07 -99.28 18.67
CA VAL A 918 73.25 -100.50 18.85
C VAL A 918 72.44 -100.44 20.15
N SER A 919 72.93 -99.78 21.20
CA SER A 919 72.19 -99.54 22.44
C SER A 919 71.01 -98.60 22.18
N GLY A 920 71.23 -97.52 21.42
CA GLY A 920 70.16 -96.62 20.98
C GLY A 920 69.15 -97.30 20.05
N LEU A 921 69.58 -98.23 19.19
CA LEU A 921 68.69 -99.05 18.38
C LEU A 921 67.85 -100.01 19.25
N TYR A 922 68.44 -100.61 20.28
CA TYR A 922 67.75 -101.50 21.22
C TYR A 922 66.74 -100.76 22.11
N GLU A 923 67.07 -99.54 22.55
CA GLU A 923 66.18 -98.65 23.28
C GLU A 923 64.99 -98.23 22.41
N ASN A 924 65.23 -97.89 21.14
CA ASN A 924 64.17 -97.55 20.18
C ASN A 924 63.16 -98.71 20.01
N LEU A 925 63.64 -99.95 19.87
CA LEU A 925 62.75 -101.12 19.76
C LEU A 925 61.93 -101.36 21.04
N ASN A 926 62.49 -101.03 22.22
CA ASN A 926 61.86 -101.26 23.53
C ASN A 926 61.09 -100.06 24.10
N ASP A 927 61.05 -98.92 23.39
CA ASP A 927 60.37 -97.70 23.85
C ASP A 927 58.88 -97.96 24.11
N LYS A 928 58.40 -97.64 25.31
CA LYS A 928 57.01 -97.86 25.72
C LYS A 928 56.13 -96.62 25.52
N SER A 929 56.72 -95.48 25.14
CA SER A 929 56.00 -94.29 24.71
C SER A 929 55.28 -94.55 23.37
N VAL A 930 54.18 -93.83 23.12
CA VAL A 930 53.20 -94.18 22.08
C VAL A 930 53.76 -93.93 20.67
N LYS A 931 54.49 -94.91 20.13
CA LYS A 931 54.87 -95.03 18.70
C LYS A 931 54.31 -96.34 18.13
N LYS A 932 53.79 -96.31 16.90
CA LYS A 932 53.24 -97.50 16.26
C LYS A 932 54.35 -98.54 15.98
N PRO A 933 54.06 -99.85 16.01
CA PRO A 933 55.04 -100.89 15.71
C PRO A 933 55.78 -100.69 14.37
N SER A 934 55.10 -100.24 13.32
CA SER A 934 55.69 -99.91 12.02
C SER A 934 56.68 -98.74 12.08
N GLU A 935 56.37 -97.69 12.85
CA GLU A 935 57.24 -96.51 13.04
C GLU A 935 58.55 -96.89 13.72
N LYS A 936 58.52 -97.82 14.69
CA LYS A 936 59.72 -98.36 15.34
C LYS A 936 60.61 -99.13 14.37
N VAL A 937 60.01 -99.94 13.50
CA VAL A 937 60.74 -100.69 12.46
C VAL A 937 61.40 -99.74 11.46
N VAL A 938 60.67 -98.71 11.02
CA VAL A 938 61.20 -97.67 10.12
C VAL A 938 62.34 -96.89 10.78
N GLU A 939 62.15 -96.41 12.01
CA GLU A 939 63.17 -95.64 12.73
C GLU A 939 64.42 -96.49 13.04
N PHE A 940 64.24 -97.78 13.36
CA PHE A 940 65.34 -98.74 13.52
C PHE A 940 66.09 -98.97 12.22
N TYR A 941 65.38 -99.12 11.09
CA TYR A 941 66.00 -99.25 9.77
C TYR A 941 66.82 -98.01 9.39
N THR A 942 66.25 -96.81 9.55
CA THR A 942 66.94 -95.55 9.22
C THR A 942 68.22 -95.40 10.03
N LYS A 943 68.13 -95.53 11.36
CA LYS A 943 69.30 -95.42 12.26
C LYS A 943 70.37 -96.48 11.96
N LEU A 944 69.97 -97.72 11.64
CA LEU A 944 70.90 -98.79 11.29
C LEU A 944 71.59 -98.55 9.94
N ASN A 945 70.85 -98.04 8.96
CA ASN A 945 71.38 -97.75 7.63
C ASN A 945 72.39 -96.58 7.66
N ASP A 946 72.04 -95.49 8.35
CA ASP A 946 72.92 -94.32 8.51
C ASP A 946 74.21 -94.70 9.24
N ALA A 947 74.10 -95.52 10.30
CA ALA A 947 75.25 -96.06 11.02
C ALA A 947 76.15 -96.95 10.14
N ASN A 948 75.57 -97.73 9.23
CA ASN A 948 76.33 -98.67 8.41
C ASN A 948 77.18 -97.99 7.33
N GLU A 949 76.72 -96.88 6.74
CA GLU A 949 77.53 -96.06 5.81
C GLU A 949 78.83 -95.57 6.47
N ASP A 950 78.73 -95.21 7.75
CA ASP A 950 79.86 -94.72 8.53
C ASP A 950 80.79 -95.86 9.01
N ILE A 951 80.23 -96.98 9.48
CA ILE A 951 81.00 -98.08 10.09
C ILE A 951 81.61 -99.05 9.05
N LYS A 952 80.99 -99.21 7.87
CA LYS A 952 81.42 -100.20 6.86
C LYS A 952 82.84 -99.96 6.33
N LYS A 953 83.35 -98.74 6.41
CA LYS A 953 84.74 -98.39 6.05
C LYS A 953 85.79 -99.20 6.84
N HIS A 954 85.43 -99.68 8.03
CA HIS A 954 86.34 -100.40 8.94
C HIS A 954 86.30 -101.94 8.81
N LYS A 955 85.56 -102.49 7.82
CA LYS A 955 85.54 -103.91 7.42
C LYS A 955 85.39 -104.95 8.58
N ASP A 956 84.61 -104.64 9.61
CA ASP A 956 84.34 -105.58 10.72
C ASP A 956 83.40 -106.74 10.27
N PRO A 957 83.87 -108.00 10.28
CA PRO A 957 83.07 -109.16 9.86
C PRO A 957 81.81 -109.39 10.72
N LYS A 958 81.86 -109.08 12.01
CA LYS A 958 80.75 -109.34 12.94
C LYS A 958 79.68 -108.26 12.86
N TRP A 959 80.07 -106.99 12.67
CA TRP A 959 79.14 -105.93 12.28
C TRP A 959 78.43 -106.27 10.96
N GLN A 960 79.17 -106.70 9.94
CA GLN A 960 78.58 -107.10 8.65
C GLN A 960 77.60 -108.28 8.80
N ARG A 961 77.89 -109.25 9.68
CA ARG A 961 76.99 -110.37 9.97
C ARG A 961 75.72 -109.93 10.71
N TYR A 962 75.85 -109.05 11.70
CA TYR A 962 74.71 -108.44 12.38
C TYR A 962 73.82 -107.69 11.39
N ILE A 963 74.42 -106.80 10.58
CA ILE A 963 73.71 -106.09 9.52
C ILE A 963 73.04 -107.07 8.57
N THR A 964 73.72 -108.09 8.06
CA THR A 964 73.16 -109.06 7.11
C THR A 964 71.97 -109.83 7.67
N ASN A 965 72.05 -110.28 8.93
CA ASN A 965 70.97 -111.04 9.57
C ASN A 965 69.76 -110.15 9.87
N THR A 966 70.01 -108.95 10.39
CA THR A 966 68.96 -107.97 10.70
C THR A 966 68.32 -107.44 9.41
N ALA A 967 69.13 -107.23 8.38
CA ALA A 967 68.70 -106.95 7.03
C ALA A 967 67.81 -108.10 6.52
N ALA A 968 68.20 -109.38 6.61
CA ALA A 968 67.40 -110.51 6.09
C ALA A 968 65.98 -110.54 6.69
N VAL A 969 65.89 -110.22 7.97
CA VAL A 969 64.62 -110.05 8.68
C VAL A 969 63.84 -108.84 8.17
N LEU A 970 64.48 -107.67 7.98
CA LEU A 970 63.87 -106.46 7.39
C LEU A 970 63.44 -106.64 5.91
N GLY A 971 64.16 -107.46 5.15
CA GLY A 971 63.85 -107.79 3.75
C GLY A 971 62.57 -108.62 3.63
N ILE A 972 62.33 -109.54 4.57
CA ILE A 972 61.04 -110.24 4.69
C ILE A 972 59.91 -109.24 5.01
N ILE A 973 60.15 -108.26 5.90
CA ILE A 973 59.15 -107.23 6.25
C ILE A 973 58.77 -106.36 5.04
N LEU A 974 59.78 -105.80 4.36
CA LEU A 974 59.59 -104.80 3.31
C LEU A 974 59.06 -105.40 1.99
N THR A 975 59.12 -106.72 1.81
CA THR A 975 58.67 -107.40 0.59
C THR A 975 57.46 -108.32 0.78
N GLY A 976 57.19 -108.78 2.00
CA GLY A 976 56.12 -109.74 2.30
C GLY A 976 54.95 -109.19 3.13
N ILE A 977 55.18 -108.18 3.98
CA ILE A 977 54.18 -107.64 4.92
C ILE A 977 53.70 -106.25 4.48
N LEU A 978 54.56 -105.47 3.83
CA LEU A 978 54.24 -104.17 3.24
C LEU A 978 54.18 -104.29 1.71
N PRO A 979 53.00 -104.53 1.10
CA PRO A 979 52.88 -104.44 -0.34
C PRO A 979 53.17 -103.00 -0.79
N GLY A 980 54.13 -102.85 -1.71
CA GLY A 980 54.07 -101.87 -2.80
C GLY A 980 53.87 -100.39 -2.44
N LEU A 981 54.99 -99.66 -2.50
CA LEU A 981 55.12 -98.26 -2.94
C LEU A 981 54.78 -97.11 -1.98
N ALA A 982 54.04 -97.28 -0.88
CA ALA A 982 53.82 -96.16 0.04
C ALA A 982 55.03 -95.86 0.96
N VAL A 983 55.69 -96.90 1.50
CA VAL A 983 56.81 -96.73 2.45
C VAL A 983 58.10 -96.30 1.75
N LEU A 984 58.34 -96.76 0.51
CA LEU A 984 59.45 -96.27 -0.32
C LEU A 984 59.20 -94.84 -0.83
N ALA A 985 57.95 -94.42 -1.01
CA ALA A 985 57.61 -93.04 -1.39
C ALA A 985 57.83 -92.04 -0.23
N ILE A 986 57.52 -92.44 1.01
CA ILE A 986 57.83 -91.65 2.21
C ILE A 986 59.35 -91.57 2.44
N PHE A 987 60.09 -92.67 2.21
CA PHE A 987 61.55 -92.68 2.31
C PHE A 987 62.23 -91.88 1.19
N SER A 988 61.72 -91.93 -0.04
CA SER A 988 62.20 -91.15 -1.19
C SER A 988 61.93 -89.65 -1.03
N ALA A 989 60.79 -89.26 -0.44
CA ALA A 989 60.41 -87.87 -0.23
C ALA A 989 61.21 -87.20 0.91
N VAL A 990 61.75 -87.98 1.85
CA VAL A 990 62.49 -87.48 3.01
C VAL A 990 64.02 -87.62 2.88
N THR A 991 64.54 -88.57 2.07
CA THR A 991 65.99 -88.88 2.04
C THR A 991 66.68 -88.88 0.66
N GLY A 992 65.95 -88.74 -0.45
CA GLY A 992 66.55 -88.57 -1.79
C GLY A 992 67.40 -89.73 -2.35
N ASN A 993 67.44 -90.90 -1.72
CA ASN A 993 68.22 -92.06 -2.18
C ASN A 993 67.39 -93.37 -2.18
N SER A 994 67.47 -94.15 -3.27
CA SER A 994 66.80 -95.47 -3.37
C SER A 994 67.56 -96.58 -2.61
N PRO A 995 66.92 -97.63 -2.07
CA PRO A 995 67.60 -98.71 -1.35
C PRO A 995 68.34 -99.64 -2.30
N LYS A 996 69.67 -99.50 -2.39
CA LYS A 996 70.55 -100.27 -3.29
C LYS A 996 71.00 -101.64 -2.73
N PHE A 997 70.60 -102.03 -1.51
CA PHE A 997 71.24 -103.17 -0.82
C PHE A 997 70.60 -104.56 -1.08
N TRP A 998 69.42 -104.64 -1.71
CA TRP A 998 68.58 -105.86 -1.69
C TRP A 998 68.40 -106.65 -3.01
N GLN A 999 69.26 -106.44 -4.00
CA GLN A 999 68.99 -106.98 -5.34
C GLN A 999 69.64 -108.32 -5.73
N SER A 1000 70.25 -109.13 -4.84
CA SER A 1000 70.90 -110.35 -5.37
C SER A 1000 71.03 -111.64 -4.55
N LYS A 1001 70.27 -111.89 -3.46
CA LYS A 1001 70.04 -113.28 -2.95
C LYS A 1001 68.65 -113.54 -2.32
N GLY A 1002 67.68 -112.67 -2.59
CA GLY A 1002 66.40 -112.60 -1.84
C GLY A 1002 65.31 -113.64 -2.20
N GLN A 1003 65.41 -114.33 -3.33
CA GLN A 1003 64.27 -115.12 -3.82
C GLN A 1003 64.15 -116.52 -3.16
N SER A 1004 65.26 -117.21 -2.92
CA SER A 1004 65.25 -118.57 -2.33
C SER A 1004 65.01 -118.61 -0.82
N PHE A 1005 65.12 -117.46 -0.14
CA PHE A 1005 64.93 -117.37 1.31
C PHE A 1005 63.45 -117.14 1.67
N ILE A 1006 62.70 -116.46 0.80
CA ILE A 1006 61.28 -116.13 1.00
C ILE A 1006 60.37 -117.38 0.81
N GLU A 1007 60.71 -118.27 -0.14
CA GLU A 1007 59.93 -119.50 -0.38
C GLU A 1007 59.96 -120.46 0.82
N LYS A 1008 61.12 -120.61 1.48
CA LYS A 1008 61.30 -121.56 2.58
C LYS A 1008 60.58 -121.18 3.86
N SER A 1009 60.28 -119.89 4.04
CA SER A 1009 59.58 -119.36 5.21
C SER A 1009 58.06 -119.31 5.04
N LYS A 1010 57.53 -119.44 3.81
CA LYS A 1010 56.09 -119.47 3.54
C LYS A 1010 55.45 -120.82 3.85
N GLU A 1011 56.14 -121.94 3.61
CA GLU A 1011 55.62 -123.30 3.86
C GLU A 1011 55.43 -123.66 5.35
N GLU A 1012 56.17 -123.04 6.27
CA GLU A 1012 56.08 -123.32 7.72
C GLU A 1012 54.83 -122.72 8.38
N ILE A 1013 54.19 -121.73 7.75
CA ILE A 1013 53.09 -120.95 8.34
C ILE A 1013 51.71 -121.51 7.95
N ASP A 1014 51.56 -122.09 6.75
CA ASP A 1014 50.27 -122.56 6.21
C ASP A 1014 49.73 -123.84 6.87
N GLN A 1015 50.52 -124.58 7.67
CA GLN A 1015 50.10 -125.87 8.28
C GLN A 1015 49.34 -125.76 9.60
N ASN A 1016 49.54 -124.68 10.37
CA ASN A 1016 49.18 -124.67 11.79
C ASN A 1016 48.00 -123.77 12.15
N LEU A 1017 47.30 -123.24 11.15
CA LEU A 1017 46.16 -122.38 11.43
C LEU A 1017 44.93 -122.86 10.65
N PRO A 1018 44.22 -123.85 11.22
CA PRO A 1018 42.89 -124.23 10.78
C PRO A 1018 41.95 -123.05 11.02
N THR A 1019 41.65 -122.39 9.91
CA THR A 1019 40.28 -122.14 9.43
C THR A 1019 39.27 -121.92 10.54
N ILE A 1020 39.08 -120.65 10.88
CA ILE A 1020 37.79 -120.16 11.34
C ILE A 1020 36.84 -120.32 10.15
N ALA A 1021 36.29 -121.53 10.04
CA ALA A 1021 35.32 -121.92 9.04
C ALA A 1021 33.90 -121.66 9.59
N PRO A 1022 32.97 -121.30 8.70
CA PRO A 1022 31.77 -120.54 9.04
C PRO A 1022 30.72 -121.43 9.69
N ASN A 1023 29.90 -120.86 10.58
CA ASN A 1023 28.75 -121.59 11.14
C ASN A 1023 27.63 -120.65 11.62
N LYS A 1024 26.59 -120.50 10.79
CA LYS A 1024 25.19 -120.66 11.23
C LYS A 1024 24.51 -121.82 10.49
N GLY A 1025 25.30 -122.75 9.97
CA GLY A 1025 25.22 -123.00 8.54
C GLY A 1025 25.64 -121.72 7.80
N SER A 1026 26.74 -121.71 7.09
CA SER A 1026 27.68 -122.77 6.80
C SER A 1026 28.74 -122.10 5.95
#